data_AF-A0A4Q7EE38-F1
#
_entry.id   AF-A0A4Q7EE38-F1
#
_cell.length_a   1.000
_cell.length_b   1.000
_cell.length_c   1.000
_cell.angle_alpha   90.00
_cell.angle_beta   90.00
_cell.angle_gamma   90.00
#
_symmetry.space_group_name_H-M   'P 1'
#
loop_
_entity.id
_entity.type
_entity.pdbx_description
1 polymer ?
#
loop_
_entity_poly.entity_id
_entity_poly.type
_entity_poly.pdbx_seq_one_letter_code
_entity_poly.pdbx_strand_id
1 'polypeptide(L)'
;MTTRRFDHIIVIMFENQYRGYVMNNPYMRNLAAQGIELTNSFGVMHPSQTNYIASLAGELCNVTDDEVPPRLPQRTLVDLIEDSAQNLDWRAYMESYVAGWTPWKATNFTPVNSYPYVLKHDPFSSFSRILDSETRWKKIGNEAQFYQDLLNYTLPEFAWFTPNMWHDGHYLLGTKDNDLKGERAPVLVDQQADWLKSFFASINFPGPNSKLPDNTLVVVTYDEADFESDYDTSQKYKYYYDGPNQIYTVLLGDTLTPSQQHEGYNHYSLLRTIEENFSLGTLGKNDEHANYFRFLWDEALHWQPAACVPHIERASELQTASLGELLYLFYTRDDRPGHLYCTSFDGHAWSEPLLMHEDCKDQLQLSAQDTTLVLGYRDLDLRITLQTLTANQGWQPLAAPSDDCVSALALQVLPKSHELLLVYRDQQGTMQAQRYAQQQWQSQPQTLVCRPQGNFTLASLGSNTLLIYREGNANALACLSYNSAEFNVTDVSNSAYAGPQDNAVSHQWSANGFGIGHFSQAPSKLTPEEPEPQEHSYQSDGQLAAATLDGVLYLFHNAPNSQQLLNACFSIPGVLTSQLPVSYDPAKADTTSNGYGTMAEAGWSEQQPLNNVHRHPDTPLCATRYRDQLWCFYQSSRDQQLRAHVAAYRSIHRHRNAEQD
;
A
#
# COMPACT_ATOMS: atom_id res chain seq x y z
N MET A 1 -21.44 12.68 -2.87
CA MET A 1 -21.23 12.79 -1.42
C MET A 1 -21.21 11.38 -0.88
N THR A 2 -20.02 10.89 -0.52
CA THR A 2 -19.88 9.62 0.19
C THR A 2 -20.61 9.73 1.52
N THR A 3 -21.39 8.71 1.87
CA THR A 3 -22.13 8.72 3.13
C THR A 3 -21.14 8.47 4.27
N ARG A 4 -21.10 9.34 5.26
CA ARG A 4 -20.32 9.13 6.49
C ARG A 4 -20.74 7.81 7.16
N ARG A 5 -19.79 7.01 7.63
CA ARG A 5 -20.01 5.71 8.29
C ARG A 5 -19.79 5.73 9.80
N PHE A 6 -19.00 6.68 10.29
CA PHE A 6 -18.84 6.95 11.72
C PHE A 6 -18.82 8.46 11.96
N ASP A 7 -19.43 8.89 13.06
CA ASP A 7 -19.48 10.31 13.44
C ASP A 7 -18.23 10.74 14.20
N HIS A 8 -17.68 9.81 14.99
CA HIS A 8 -16.44 9.98 15.73
C HIS A 8 -15.49 8.83 15.43
N ILE A 9 -14.19 9.10 15.45
CA ILE A 9 -13.15 8.07 15.46
C ILE A 9 -12.19 8.29 16.63
N ILE A 10 -11.84 7.22 17.33
CA ILE A 10 -10.78 7.19 18.33
C ILE A 10 -9.69 6.25 17.83
N VAL A 11 -8.50 6.77 17.55
CA VAL A 11 -7.32 5.96 17.24
C VAL A 11 -6.52 5.78 18.53
N ILE A 12 -6.36 4.53 18.96
CA ILE A 12 -5.52 4.13 20.08
C ILE A 12 -4.29 3.44 19.51
N MET A 13 -3.14 4.09 19.62
CA MET A 13 -1.85 3.61 19.09
C MET A 13 -0.98 3.11 20.25
N PHE A 14 -0.75 1.80 20.28
CA PHE A 14 0.22 1.13 21.15
C PHE A 14 1.61 1.10 20.50
N GLU A 15 2.60 0.72 21.29
CA GLU A 15 3.99 0.58 20.87
C GLU A 15 4.32 -0.85 20.44
N ASN A 16 5.40 -0.98 19.66
CA ASN A 16 5.84 -2.15 18.91
C ASN A 16 5.57 -3.51 19.54
N GLN A 17 4.87 -4.36 18.79
CA GLN A 17 4.67 -5.76 19.15
C GLN A 17 4.39 -6.64 17.92
N TYR A 18 4.92 -7.86 17.91
CA TYR A 18 4.52 -8.87 16.92
C TYR A 18 3.03 -9.17 17.04
N ARG A 19 2.28 -9.06 15.94
CA ARG A 19 0.84 -9.39 15.90
C ARG A 19 0.53 -10.76 16.52
N GLY A 20 1.32 -11.79 16.22
CA GLY A 20 1.15 -13.13 16.79
C GLY A 20 1.22 -13.17 18.32
N TYR A 21 2.09 -12.38 18.94
CA TYR A 21 2.18 -12.27 20.41
C TYR A 21 0.95 -11.60 20.99
N VAL A 22 0.46 -10.54 20.35
CA VAL A 22 -0.80 -9.88 20.74
C VAL A 22 -1.97 -10.86 20.64
N MET A 23 -2.07 -11.61 19.53
CA MET A 23 -3.13 -12.61 19.31
C MET A 23 -3.06 -13.82 20.27
N ASN A 24 -1.92 -14.06 20.91
CA ASN A 24 -1.79 -15.07 21.96
C ASN A 24 -2.42 -14.65 23.29
N ASN A 25 -2.56 -13.35 23.55
CA ASN A 25 -3.28 -12.87 24.73
C ASN A 25 -4.81 -13.09 24.57
N PRO A 26 -5.50 -13.76 25.52
CA PRO A 26 -6.92 -14.07 25.40
C PRO A 26 -7.84 -12.86 25.29
N TYR A 27 -7.52 -11.74 25.96
CA TYR A 27 -8.33 -10.52 25.90
C TYR A 27 -8.22 -9.87 24.52
N MET A 28 -7.00 -9.71 24.01
CA MET A 28 -6.76 -9.13 22.67
C MET A 28 -7.40 -9.98 21.58
N ARG A 29 -7.23 -11.31 21.61
CA ARG A 29 -7.92 -12.23 20.68
C ARG A 29 -9.44 -12.10 20.75
N ASN A 30 -9.99 -11.97 21.95
CA ASN A 30 -11.44 -11.79 22.12
C ASN A 30 -11.91 -10.42 21.63
N LEU A 31 -11.07 -9.40 21.68
CA LEU A 31 -11.35 -8.08 21.12
C LEU A 31 -11.42 -8.14 19.59
N ALA A 32 -10.47 -8.82 18.94
CA ALA A 32 -10.51 -9.10 17.50
C ALA A 32 -11.80 -9.83 17.09
N ALA A 33 -12.22 -10.84 17.85
CA ALA A 33 -13.45 -11.58 17.59
C ALA A 33 -14.75 -10.78 17.79
N GLN A 34 -14.69 -9.65 18.50
CA GLN A 34 -15.83 -8.75 18.73
C GLN A 34 -15.94 -7.62 17.70
N GLY A 35 -14.90 -7.40 16.90
CA GLY A 35 -14.81 -6.32 15.93
C GLY A 35 -14.42 -6.82 14.54
N ILE A 36 -13.87 -5.91 13.74
CA ILE A 36 -13.26 -6.23 12.46
C ILE A 36 -11.75 -6.28 12.63
N GLU A 37 -11.14 -7.44 12.39
CA GLU A 37 -9.69 -7.62 12.43
C GLU A 37 -9.08 -7.38 11.05
N LEU A 38 -8.06 -6.53 10.97
CA LEU A 38 -7.23 -6.38 9.78
C LEU A 38 -6.07 -7.35 9.88
N THR A 39 -6.20 -8.48 9.17
CA THR A 39 -5.25 -9.60 9.25
C THR A 39 -3.99 -9.39 8.43
N ASN A 40 -3.89 -8.31 7.67
CA ASN A 40 -2.77 -7.96 6.78
C ASN A 40 -2.45 -6.46 6.91
N SER A 41 -2.21 -6.01 8.15
CA SER A 41 -1.92 -4.60 8.50
C SER A 41 -0.46 -4.44 8.87
N PHE A 42 0.21 -3.39 8.39
CA PHE A 42 1.65 -3.18 8.58
C PHE A 42 1.98 -1.80 9.14
N GLY A 43 3.06 -1.73 9.92
CA GLY A 43 3.80 -0.49 10.13
C GLY A 43 4.39 0.01 8.81
N VAL A 44 4.76 1.29 8.73
CA VAL A 44 5.33 1.88 7.52
C VAL A 44 6.86 1.89 7.52
N MET A 45 7.48 1.81 8.69
CA MET A 45 8.93 1.92 8.89
C MET A 45 9.32 1.42 10.29
N HIS A 46 10.61 1.39 10.60
CA HIS A 46 11.17 1.49 11.95
C HIS A 46 12.09 2.72 12.04
N PRO A 47 12.11 3.48 13.16
CA PRO A 47 11.47 3.19 14.45
C PRO A 47 10.10 3.86 14.64
N SER A 48 9.55 3.64 15.83
CA SER A 48 8.26 4.11 16.32
C SER A 48 7.89 5.54 15.97
N GLN A 49 8.76 6.52 16.25
CA GLN A 49 8.44 7.93 16.00
C GLN A 49 8.04 8.20 14.55
N THR A 50 8.64 7.49 13.60
CA THR A 50 8.33 7.63 12.18
C THR A 50 6.90 7.19 11.88
N ASN A 51 6.43 6.09 12.47
CA ASN A 51 5.07 5.59 12.29
C ASN A 51 4.03 6.58 12.84
N TYR A 52 4.23 7.10 14.05
CA TYR A 52 3.36 8.13 14.63
C TYR A 52 3.25 9.37 13.71
N ILE A 53 4.38 9.86 13.18
CA ILE A 53 4.43 10.99 12.25
C ILE A 53 3.71 10.66 10.94
N ALA A 54 3.98 9.49 10.36
CA ALA A 54 3.41 9.04 9.10
C ALA A 54 1.89 8.88 9.15
N SER A 55 1.34 8.41 10.28
CA SER A 55 -0.12 8.32 10.49
C SER A 55 -0.83 9.68 10.42
N LEU A 56 -0.10 10.80 10.62
CA LEU A 56 -0.66 12.14 10.59
C LEU A 56 -0.31 12.93 9.32
N ALA A 57 0.86 12.68 8.72
CA ALA A 57 1.41 13.45 7.59
C ALA A 57 1.30 12.76 6.23
N GLY A 58 0.97 11.46 6.18
CA GLY A 58 0.93 10.71 4.92
C GLY A 58 2.31 10.49 4.28
N GLU A 59 3.40 10.82 4.98
CA GLU A 59 4.80 10.68 4.56
C GLU A 59 5.71 10.49 5.78
N LEU A 60 6.95 10.02 5.58
CA LEU A 60 7.90 9.76 6.68
C LEU A 60 8.57 11.02 7.22
N CYS A 61 8.45 12.15 6.52
CA CYS A 61 9.11 13.42 6.83
C CYS A 61 10.64 13.34 6.98
N ASN A 62 11.28 12.30 6.43
CA ASN A 62 12.69 11.98 6.64
C ASN A 62 13.08 11.86 8.13
N VAL A 63 12.16 11.36 8.97
CA VAL A 63 12.45 10.98 10.36
C VAL A 63 12.82 9.51 10.36
N THR A 64 14.03 9.21 10.83
CA THR A 64 14.66 7.88 10.73
C THR A 64 15.19 7.36 12.06
N ASP A 65 14.92 8.09 13.16
CA ASP A 65 15.25 7.75 14.53
C ASP A 65 14.14 8.22 15.49
N ASP A 66 14.32 7.90 16.78
CA ASP A 66 13.43 8.26 17.89
C ASP A 66 13.88 9.54 18.63
N GLU A 67 14.81 10.30 18.05
CA GLU A 67 15.24 11.58 18.60
C GLU A 67 14.28 12.70 18.19
N VAL A 68 14.11 13.71 19.05
CA VAL A 68 13.20 14.82 18.76
C VAL A 68 13.61 15.50 17.44
N PRO A 69 12.78 15.43 16.38
CA PRO A 69 13.19 15.91 15.08
C PRO A 69 13.22 17.44 15.06
N PRO A 70 13.89 18.04 14.05
CA PRO A 70 13.63 19.43 13.70
C PRO A 70 12.13 19.66 13.47
N ARG A 71 11.65 20.87 13.76
CA ARG A 71 10.24 21.23 13.55
C ARG A 71 9.82 20.96 12.10
N LEU A 72 8.85 20.08 11.93
CA LEU A 72 8.38 19.60 10.64
C LEU A 72 7.44 20.64 9.99
N PRO A 73 7.68 21.09 8.75
CA PRO A 73 6.83 22.06 8.06
C PRO A 73 5.60 21.44 7.36
N GLN A 74 5.52 20.12 7.28
CA GLN A 74 4.51 19.40 6.53
C GLN A 74 3.09 19.70 7.04
N ARG A 75 2.12 19.66 6.12
CA ARG A 75 0.70 19.64 6.48
C ARG A 75 0.33 18.27 7.03
N THR A 76 -0.71 18.24 7.84
CA THR A 76 -1.16 17.05 8.57
C THR A 76 -2.68 16.88 8.45
N LEU A 77 -3.20 15.73 8.89
CA LEU A 77 -4.63 15.50 9.03
C LEU A 77 -5.34 16.62 9.82
N VAL A 78 -4.67 17.21 10.82
CA VAL A 78 -5.17 18.38 11.57
C VAL A 78 -5.49 19.56 10.65
N ASP A 79 -4.63 19.83 9.66
CA ASP A 79 -4.88 20.89 8.69
C ASP A 79 -6.09 20.56 7.82
N LEU A 80 -6.25 19.30 7.38
CA LEU A 80 -7.40 18.87 6.59
C LEU A 80 -8.72 18.98 7.37
N ILE A 81 -8.71 18.59 8.65
CA ILE A 81 -9.87 18.70 9.55
C ILE A 81 -10.27 20.17 9.72
N GLU A 82 -9.32 21.05 10.04
CA GLU A 82 -9.60 22.47 10.30
C GLU A 82 -9.93 23.27 9.02
N ASP A 83 -9.41 22.88 7.87
CA ASP A 83 -9.74 23.49 6.57
C ASP A 83 -11.11 23.02 6.04
N SER A 84 -11.70 21.96 6.63
CA SER A 84 -12.99 21.42 6.23
C SER A 84 -14.15 22.38 6.51
N ALA A 85 -15.06 22.50 5.55
CA ALA A 85 -16.30 23.29 5.71
C ALA A 85 -17.31 22.66 6.69
N GLN A 86 -17.02 21.48 7.24
CA GLN A 86 -17.90 20.76 8.17
C GLN A 86 -17.75 21.19 9.63
N ASN A 87 -16.83 22.10 9.96
CA ASN A 87 -16.53 22.54 11.34
C ASN A 87 -16.20 21.37 12.29
N LEU A 88 -15.39 20.42 11.79
CA LEU A 88 -14.96 19.26 12.56
C LEU A 88 -13.92 19.70 13.61
N ASP A 89 -13.92 19.02 14.76
CA ASP A 89 -12.92 19.20 15.80
C ASP A 89 -11.99 17.98 15.92
N TRP A 90 -10.85 18.20 16.57
CA TRP A 90 -9.88 17.17 16.86
C TRP A 90 -9.29 17.35 18.25
N ARG A 91 -8.88 16.24 18.88
CA ARG A 91 -8.03 16.27 20.09
C ARG A 91 -7.07 15.10 20.13
N ALA A 92 -5.98 15.31 20.85
CA ALA A 92 -5.02 14.27 21.16
C ALA A 92 -4.92 14.10 22.68
N TYR A 93 -4.99 12.86 23.15
CA TYR A 93 -4.94 12.49 24.56
C TYR A 93 -3.71 11.63 24.78
N MET A 94 -2.72 12.21 25.46
CA MET A 94 -1.45 11.54 25.74
C MET A 94 -1.43 11.19 27.23
N GLU A 95 -1.45 9.89 27.55
CA GLU A 95 -1.53 9.46 28.93
C GLU A 95 -0.34 10.00 29.74
N SER A 96 -0.61 10.49 30.96
CA SER A 96 0.41 11.10 31.84
C SER A 96 1.06 12.39 31.31
N TYR A 97 0.55 12.97 30.21
CA TYR A 97 0.93 14.31 29.81
C TYR A 97 0.49 15.35 30.84
N VAL A 98 1.38 16.28 31.17
CA VAL A 98 1.13 17.36 32.14
C VAL A 98 1.29 18.70 31.45
N ALA A 99 0.19 19.29 30.98
CA ALA A 99 0.19 20.57 30.26
C ALA A 99 0.93 21.70 31.00
N GLY A 100 0.89 21.71 32.35
CA GLY A 100 1.59 22.70 33.16
C GLY A 100 3.12 22.61 33.13
N TRP A 101 3.69 21.47 32.72
CA TRP A 101 5.14 21.29 32.58
C TRP A 101 5.67 21.78 31.23
N THR A 102 4.75 21.90 30.26
CA THR A 102 5.05 22.35 28.89
C THR A 102 4.20 23.57 28.53
N PRO A 103 4.34 24.70 29.27
CA PRO A 103 3.55 25.89 28.99
C PRO A 103 3.93 26.46 27.63
N TRP A 104 2.92 26.65 26.77
CA TRP A 104 3.12 27.17 25.42
C TRP A 104 3.78 28.55 25.43
N LYS A 105 4.60 28.83 24.41
CA LYS A 105 5.26 30.12 24.21
C LYS A 105 5.14 30.56 22.75
N ALA A 106 4.95 31.86 22.53
CA ALA A 106 4.79 32.40 21.17
C ALA A 106 6.06 32.33 20.29
N THR A 107 7.23 32.05 20.86
CA THR A 107 8.49 32.02 20.12
C THR A 107 9.37 30.92 20.67
N ASN A 108 9.93 30.10 19.78
CA ASN A 108 10.81 28.97 20.11
C ASN A 108 10.20 28.03 21.15
N PHE A 109 8.91 27.73 21.02
CA PHE A 109 8.26 26.73 21.85
C PHE A 109 8.81 25.34 21.54
N THR A 110 9.33 24.67 22.56
CA THR A 110 9.84 23.32 22.46
C THR A 110 9.13 22.49 23.51
N PRO A 111 8.39 21.44 23.12
CA PRO A 111 7.75 20.57 24.07
C PRO A 111 8.78 19.73 24.82
N VAL A 112 8.41 19.18 25.98
CA VAL A 112 9.32 18.40 26.82
C VAL A 112 8.69 17.08 27.23
N ASN A 113 9.52 16.06 27.41
CA ASN A 113 9.12 14.78 28.00
C ASN A 113 8.65 14.97 29.46
N SER A 114 7.63 14.23 29.85
CA SER A 114 7.13 14.15 31.22
C SER A 114 6.91 12.68 31.59
N TYR A 115 8.01 11.94 31.69
CA TYR A 115 8.01 10.49 31.85
C TYR A 115 6.97 10.02 32.90
N PRO A 116 6.08 9.06 32.57
CA PRO A 116 6.16 8.12 31.44
C PRO A 116 5.65 8.64 30.08
N TYR A 117 5.20 9.90 29.96
CA TYR A 117 4.93 10.51 28.65
C TYR A 117 6.23 10.86 27.92
N VAL A 118 6.31 10.50 26.63
CA VAL A 118 7.42 10.80 25.73
C VAL A 118 6.94 11.43 24.43
N LEU A 119 7.72 12.36 23.89
CA LEU A 119 7.41 13.09 22.66
C LEU A 119 7.41 12.21 21.42
N LYS A 120 8.21 11.14 21.41
CA LYS A 120 8.29 10.22 20.26
C LYS A 120 6.96 9.51 19.95
N HIS A 121 6.08 9.36 20.94
CA HIS A 121 4.73 8.78 20.77
C HIS A 121 3.63 9.86 20.68
N ASP A 122 4.01 11.14 20.56
CA ASP A 122 3.13 12.27 20.32
C ASP A 122 3.45 12.93 18.97
N PRO A 123 2.79 12.52 17.88
CA PRO A 123 3.09 13.05 16.55
C PRO A 123 2.77 14.55 16.43
N PHE A 124 1.85 15.07 17.24
CA PHE A 124 1.45 16.48 17.21
C PHE A 124 2.57 17.40 17.74
N SER A 125 3.52 16.84 18.50
CA SER A 125 4.66 17.56 19.08
C SER A 125 5.78 17.88 18.08
N SER A 126 5.72 17.35 16.85
CA SER A 126 6.78 17.52 15.84
C SER A 126 6.50 18.62 14.81
N PHE A 127 5.25 18.99 14.57
CA PHE A 127 4.87 19.87 13.45
C PHE A 127 4.81 21.35 13.82
N SER A 128 5.51 22.20 13.07
CA SER A 128 5.56 23.64 13.30
C SER A 128 4.18 24.29 13.32
N ARG A 129 3.26 23.85 12.45
CA ARG A 129 1.88 24.36 12.37
C ARG A 129 1.06 24.09 13.63
N ILE A 130 1.45 23.13 14.46
CA ILE A 130 0.85 22.87 15.77
C ILE A 130 1.62 23.64 16.85
N LEU A 131 2.96 23.52 16.84
CA LEU A 131 3.83 24.15 17.84
C LEU A 131 3.74 25.68 17.87
N ASP A 132 3.48 26.31 16.72
CA ASP A 132 3.38 27.77 16.59
C ASP A 132 1.95 28.30 16.84
N SER A 133 0.99 27.43 17.18
CA SER A 133 -0.40 27.78 17.47
C SER A 133 -0.79 27.37 18.89
N GLU A 134 -0.95 28.36 19.77
CA GLU A 134 -1.42 28.11 21.15
C GLU A 134 -2.77 27.35 21.16
N THR A 135 -3.67 27.70 20.23
CA THR A 135 -4.98 27.06 20.10
C THR A 135 -4.86 25.58 19.75
N ARG A 136 -3.98 25.23 18.81
CA ARG A 136 -3.75 23.82 18.44
C ARG A 136 -3.02 23.06 19.54
N TRP A 137 -1.99 23.66 20.15
CA TRP A 137 -1.27 23.05 21.26
C TRP A 137 -2.19 22.73 22.45
N LYS A 138 -3.16 23.61 22.76
CA LYS A 138 -4.15 23.39 23.82
C LYS A 138 -5.14 22.24 23.55
N LYS A 139 -5.19 21.70 22.33
CA LYS A 139 -5.98 20.50 21.99
C LYS A 139 -5.27 19.19 22.33
N ILE A 140 -3.99 19.26 22.74
CA ILE A 140 -3.24 18.13 23.28
C ILE A 140 -3.44 18.10 24.80
N GLY A 141 -4.09 17.06 25.28
CA GLY A 141 -4.42 16.83 26.68
C GLY A 141 -3.98 15.45 27.14
N ASN A 142 -4.56 14.99 28.25
CA ASN A 142 -4.25 13.69 28.85
C ASN A 142 -5.54 12.88 29.08
N GLU A 143 -5.41 11.73 29.73
CA GLU A 143 -6.53 10.83 30.03
C GLU A 143 -7.64 11.51 30.85
N ALA A 144 -7.32 12.44 31.75
CA ALA A 144 -8.32 13.18 32.49
C ALA A 144 -9.15 14.10 31.59
N GLN A 145 -8.51 14.72 30.58
CA GLN A 145 -9.21 15.52 29.58
C GLN A 145 -10.13 14.64 28.71
N PHE A 146 -9.71 13.42 28.35
CA PHE A 146 -10.55 12.46 27.63
C PHE A 146 -11.84 12.16 28.41
N TYR A 147 -11.73 11.83 29.70
CA TYR A 147 -12.91 11.58 30.53
C TYR A 147 -13.79 12.82 30.72
N GLN A 148 -13.20 14.02 30.80
CA GLN A 148 -13.96 15.26 30.87
C GLN A 148 -14.75 15.51 29.58
N ASP A 149 -14.13 15.32 28.42
CA ASP A 149 -14.79 15.52 27.13
C ASP A 149 -15.93 14.51 26.94
N LEU A 150 -15.71 13.26 27.36
CA LEU A 150 -16.74 12.22 27.36
C LEU A 150 -17.93 12.59 28.27
N LEU A 151 -17.67 13.00 29.51
CA LEU A 151 -18.71 13.38 30.50
C LEU A 151 -19.47 14.64 30.10
N ASN A 152 -18.83 15.54 29.36
CA ASN A 152 -19.42 16.80 28.91
C ASN A 152 -20.08 16.69 27.53
N TYR A 153 -20.06 15.51 26.88
CA TYR A 153 -20.56 15.29 25.51
C TYR A 153 -19.86 16.19 24.48
N THR A 154 -18.54 16.36 24.63
CA THR A 154 -17.69 17.17 23.74
C THR A 154 -16.50 16.37 23.19
N LEU A 155 -16.65 15.05 23.05
CA LEU A 155 -15.66 14.24 22.35
C LEU A 155 -15.59 14.71 20.87
N PRO A 156 -14.40 14.97 20.31
CA PRO A 156 -14.27 15.49 18.94
C PRO A 156 -14.57 14.41 17.89
N GLU A 157 -14.79 14.82 16.64
CA GLU A 157 -14.96 13.88 15.52
C GLU A 157 -13.69 13.06 15.25
N PHE A 158 -12.50 13.63 15.46
CA PHE A 158 -11.23 12.90 15.44
C PHE A 158 -10.52 12.97 16.80
N ALA A 159 -10.39 11.82 17.46
CA ALA A 159 -9.65 11.67 18.70
C ALA A 159 -8.45 10.74 18.50
N TRP A 160 -7.28 11.18 18.94
CA TRP A 160 -6.09 10.35 19.07
C TRP A 160 -5.82 10.05 20.54
N PHE A 161 -5.47 8.81 20.87
CA PHE A 161 -5.08 8.42 22.22
C PHE A 161 -3.78 7.59 22.18
N THR A 162 -2.75 8.05 22.88
CA THR A 162 -1.52 7.27 23.11
C THR A 162 -1.43 6.91 24.60
N PRO A 163 -1.39 5.62 24.97
CA PRO A 163 -0.97 5.21 26.31
C PRO A 163 0.48 5.64 26.58
N ASN A 164 0.88 5.72 27.85
CA ASN A 164 2.25 6.10 28.19
C ASN A 164 3.23 4.91 28.05
N MET A 165 4.53 5.16 28.22
CA MET A 165 5.60 4.14 28.10
C MET A 165 5.44 2.87 28.97
N TRP A 166 4.56 2.89 29.98
CA TRP A 166 4.27 1.72 30.79
C TRP A 166 3.02 0.97 30.33
N HIS A 167 2.12 1.62 29.61
CA HIS A 167 0.84 1.04 29.20
C HIS A 167 0.76 0.78 27.70
N ASP A 168 1.66 1.38 26.91
CA ASP A 168 1.76 1.20 25.46
C ASP A 168 2.40 -0.13 25.05
N GLY A 169 3.05 -0.84 25.98
CA GLY A 169 3.77 -2.09 25.72
C GLY A 169 5.27 -1.92 25.56
N HIS A 170 5.84 -0.72 25.79
CA HIS A 170 7.28 -0.49 25.66
C HIS A 170 8.09 -0.97 26.87
N TYR A 171 7.72 -0.56 28.09
CA TYR A 171 8.46 -0.86 29.32
C TYR A 171 7.56 -1.41 30.44
N LEU A 172 8.18 -2.14 31.37
CA LEU A 172 7.49 -2.56 32.59
C LEU A 172 7.06 -1.36 33.42
N LEU A 173 5.89 -1.48 34.06
CA LEU A 173 5.37 -0.46 34.94
C LEU A 173 6.39 -0.04 36.01
N GLY A 174 6.69 1.25 36.06
CA GLY A 174 7.61 1.85 37.04
C GLY A 174 9.09 1.78 36.66
N THR A 175 9.44 1.21 35.51
CA THR A 175 10.83 1.15 34.99
C THR A 175 11.10 2.27 34.00
N LYS A 176 12.32 2.36 33.47
CA LYS A 176 12.73 3.30 32.39
C LYS A 176 13.64 2.65 31.35
N ASP A 177 13.74 1.33 31.40
CA ASP A 177 14.64 0.52 30.60
C ASP A 177 13.97 -0.81 30.25
N ASN A 178 14.61 -1.54 29.32
CA ASN A 178 14.14 -2.84 28.88
C ASN A 178 14.83 -4.00 29.64
N ASP A 179 15.06 -3.90 30.96
CA ASP A 179 15.68 -4.98 31.77
C ASP A 179 14.72 -6.17 32.01
N LEU A 180 14.11 -6.65 30.93
CA LEU A 180 13.31 -7.88 30.85
C LEU A 180 14.16 -9.12 30.61
N LYS A 181 15.50 -8.98 30.54
CA LYS A 181 16.45 -10.06 30.23
C LYS A 181 16.07 -10.87 28.98
N GLY A 182 15.47 -10.21 27.99
CA GLY A 182 15.06 -10.85 26.74
C GLY A 182 13.56 -10.93 26.55
N GLU A 183 12.78 -11.36 27.55
CA GLU A 183 11.38 -11.77 27.29
C GLU A 183 10.39 -10.59 27.36
N ARG A 184 10.07 -9.98 26.20
CA ARG A 184 9.06 -8.92 26.05
C ARG A 184 7.62 -9.45 26.14
N ALA A 185 7.35 -10.56 25.46
CA ALA A 185 6.10 -11.30 25.59
C ALA A 185 6.27 -12.55 26.48
N PRO A 186 5.25 -12.96 27.25
CA PRO A 186 3.90 -12.38 27.27
C PRO A 186 3.77 -11.14 28.17
N VAL A 187 4.78 -10.77 28.96
CA VAL A 187 4.63 -9.83 30.08
C VAL A 187 4.17 -8.43 29.66
N LEU A 188 4.79 -7.82 28.65
CA LEU A 188 4.40 -6.49 28.16
C LEU A 188 3.02 -6.54 27.48
N VAL A 189 2.73 -7.63 26.75
CA VAL A 189 1.41 -7.85 26.11
C VAL A 189 0.30 -8.00 27.15
N ASP A 190 0.56 -8.73 28.23
CA ASP A 190 -0.40 -8.91 29.32
C ASP A 190 -0.63 -7.58 30.05
N GLN A 191 0.44 -6.82 30.32
CA GLN A 191 0.35 -5.50 30.96
C GLN A 191 -0.46 -4.50 30.13
N GLN A 192 -0.20 -4.39 28.83
CA GLN A 192 -0.97 -3.50 27.96
C GLN A 192 -2.43 -3.98 27.80
N ALA A 193 -2.67 -5.30 27.73
CA ALA A 193 -4.00 -5.86 27.61
C ALA A 193 -4.84 -5.58 28.87
N ASP A 194 -4.24 -5.70 30.06
CA ASP A 194 -4.89 -5.38 31.33
C ASP A 194 -5.21 -3.88 31.45
N TRP A 195 -4.32 -3.02 30.95
CA TRP A 195 -4.59 -1.58 30.84
C TRP A 195 -5.76 -1.31 29.89
N LEU A 196 -5.74 -1.85 28.67
CA LEU A 196 -6.78 -1.63 27.66
C LEU A 196 -8.13 -2.14 28.15
N LYS A 197 -8.14 -3.31 28.81
CA LYS A 197 -9.33 -3.87 29.45
C LYS A 197 -9.89 -2.96 30.52
N SER A 198 -9.04 -2.36 31.35
CA SER A 198 -9.45 -1.43 32.40
C SER A 198 -9.95 -0.10 31.82
N PHE A 199 -9.28 0.42 30.79
CA PHE A 199 -9.67 1.61 30.04
C PHE A 199 -11.05 1.42 29.40
N PHE A 200 -11.24 0.33 28.65
CA PHE A 200 -12.53 0.00 28.02
C PHE A 200 -13.63 -0.28 29.03
N ALA A 201 -13.34 -0.97 30.15
CA ALA A 201 -14.31 -1.16 31.22
C ALA A 201 -14.77 0.17 31.85
N SER A 202 -13.89 1.16 31.98
CA SER A 202 -14.24 2.47 32.57
C SER A 202 -15.26 3.25 31.71
N ILE A 203 -15.28 2.98 30.41
CA ILE A 203 -16.21 3.55 29.42
C ILE A 203 -17.28 2.55 28.95
N ASN A 204 -17.42 1.39 29.59
CA ASN A 204 -18.36 0.32 29.24
C ASN A 204 -18.28 -0.13 27.77
N PHE A 205 -17.09 -0.15 27.19
CA PHE A 205 -16.85 -0.50 25.78
C PHE A 205 -16.14 -1.86 25.65
N PRO A 206 -16.30 -2.60 24.54
CA PRO A 206 -17.42 -2.51 23.60
C PRO A 206 -18.71 -3.04 24.25
N GLY A 207 -19.87 -2.56 23.80
CA GLY A 207 -21.16 -3.09 24.24
C GLY A 207 -22.30 -2.06 24.27
N PRO A 208 -23.54 -2.52 24.54
CA PRO A 208 -24.75 -1.71 24.44
C PRO A 208 -24.87 -0.59 25.49
N ASN A 209 -24.00 -0.59 26.51
CA ASN A 209 -23.96 0.44 27.56
C ASN A 209 -22.71 1.33 27.44
N SER A 210 -22.05 1.31 26.27
CA SER A 210 -20.91 2.17 25.95
C SER A 210 -21.20 3.62 26.31
N LYS A 211 -20.21 4.30 26.88
CA LYS A 211 -20.27 5.74 27.16
C LYS A 211 -19.82 6.59 25.97
N LEU A 212 -19.23 5.98 24.95
CA LEU A 212 -18.86 6.68 23.72
C LEU A 212 -20.12 7.16 22.98
N PRO A 213 -20.03 8.29 22.24
CA PRO A 213 -21.11 8.69 21.34
C PRO A 213 -21.51 7.57 20.38
N ASP A 214 -22.78 7.56 19.97
CA ASP A 214 -23.27 6.65 18.93
C ASP A 214 -22.42 6.77 17.66
N ASN A 215 -22.30 5.68 16.89
CA ASN A 215 -21.51 5.63 15.65
C ASN A 215 -20.03 6.02 15.85
N THR A 216 -19.44 5.71 17.01
CA THR A 216 -17.99 5.89 17.23
C THR A 216 -17.21 4.67 16.72
N LEU A 217 -16.28 4.90 15.80
CA LEU A 217 -15.27 3.92 15.40
C LEU A 217 -14.07 3.99 16.36
N VAL A 218 -13.73 2.89 17.01
CA VAL A 218 -12.50 2.77 17.81
C VAL A 218 -11.52 1.87 17.07
N VAL A 219 -10.33 2.41 16.80
CA VAL A 219 -9.22 1.68 16.16
C VAL A 219 -8.19 1.40 17.23
N VAL A 220 -7.91 0.12 17.49
CA VAL A 220 -6.79 -0.31 18.32
C VAL A 220 -5.70 -0.85 17.39
N THR A 221 -4.55 -0.19 17.38
CA THR A 221 -3.45 -0.49 16.47
C THR A 221 -2.10 -0.31 17.18
N TYR A 222 -1.03 -0.73 16.50
CA TYR A 222 0.36 -0.59 16.92
C TYR A 222 1.11 0.22 15.86
N ASP A 223 2.18 0.89 16.26
CA ASP A 223 3.04 1.68 15.39
C ASP A 223 3.84 0.79 14.41
N GLU A 224 4.45 -0.29 14.89
CA GLU A 224 5.25 -1.24 14.12
C GLU A 224 5.26 -2.63 14.77
N ALA A 225 5.77 -3.65 14.08
CA ALA A 225 6.08 -4.92 14.74
C ALA A 225 7.39 -4.80 15.51
N ASP A 226 7.67 -5.71 16.44
CA ASP A 226 9.00 -5.73 17.05
C ASP A 226 10.05 -6.19 16.00
N PHE A 227 11.27 -5.67 16.07
CA PHE A 227 12.32 -5.96 15.09
C PHE A 227 13.52 -6.71 15.68
N GLU A 228 13.63 -6.79 17.01
CA GLU A 228 14.78 -7.38 17.68
C GLU A 228 14.63 -8.90 17.88
N SER A 229 15.26 -9.67 16.99
CA SER A 229 15.26 -11.14 17.04
C SER A 229 15.87 -11.75 18.33
N ASP A 230 16.65 -10.98 19.08
CA ASP A 230 17.36 -11.40 20.31
C ASP A 230 16.44 -11.51 21.54
N TYR A 231 15.24 -10.94 21.50
CA TYR A 231 14.28 -11.00 22.61
C TYR A 231 13.61 -12.38 22.76
N ASP A 232 13.61 -13.23 21.73
CA ASP A 232 13.04 -14.59 21.81
C ASP A 232 14.10 -15.65 22.13
N THR A 233 14.64 -15.60 23.36
CA THR A 233 15.63 -16.59 23.82
C THR A 233 15.04 -17.97 24.10
N SER A 234 13.71 -18.07 24.16
CA SER A 234 13.00 -19.31 24.44
C SER A 234 12.48 -19.87 23.11
N GLN A 235 12.98 -21.00 22.64
CA GLN A 235 12.41 -21.67 21.44
C GLN A 235 10.91 -22.06 21.56
N LYS A 236 10.23 -21.64 22.63
CA LYS A 236 8.84 -21.86 22.99
C LYS A 236 7.87 -20.90 22.27
N TYR A 237 8.33 -19.71 21.86
CA TYR A 237 7.51 -18.72 21.14
C TYR A 237 8.02 -18.45 19.72
N LYS A 238 8.96 -19.30 19.27
CA LYS A 238 9.71 -19.24 18.03
C LYS A 238 8.84 -18.79 16.86
N TYR A 239 8.96 -17.49 16.54
CA TYR A 239 8.44 -16.78 15.38
C TYR A 239 7.06 -17.25 14.90
N TYR A 240 5.98 -16.67 15.44
CA TYR A 240 4.75 -16.50 14.65
C TYR A 240 5.01 -15.41 13.61
N TYR A 241 5.80 -15.70 12.57
CA TYR A 241 6.04 -14.79 11.46
C TYR A 241 4.74 -14.61 10.68
N ASP A 242 4.05 -13.54 11.03
CA ASP A 242 2.84 -13.08 10.36
C ASP A 242 3.17 -12.36 9.04
N GLY A 243 4.46 -12.05 8.81
CA GLY A 243 4.94 -11.04 7.88
C GLY A 243 5.75 -10.02 8.67
N PRO A 244 6.82 -9.43 8.12
CA PRO A 244 7.63 -8.49 8.86
C PRO A 244 6.95 -7.12 8.92
N ASN A 245 7.16 -6.41 10.03
CA ASN A 245 6.42 -5.19 10.37
C ASN A 245 4.88 -5.34 10.39
N GLN A 246 4.35 -6.57 10.50
CA GLN A 246 2.91 -6.80 10.61
C GLN A 246 2.39 -6.51 12.04
N ILE A 247 1.36 -5.67 12.11
CA ILE A 247 0.79 -5.14 13.36
C ILE A 247 -0.61 -5.71 13.63
N TYR A 248 -0.97 -5.78 14.91
CA TYR A 248 -2.35 -6.04 15.32
C TYR A 248 -3.20 -4.80 15.09
N THR A 249 -4.26 -4.90 14.29
CA THR A 249 -5.21 -3.80 14.09
C THR A 249 -6.64 -4.31 14.14
N VAL A 250 -7.44 -3.74 15.05
CA VAL A 250 -8.86 -4.10 15.22
C VAL A 250 -9.72 -2.85 15.25
N LEU A 251 -10.85 -2.93 14.53
CA LEU A 251 -11.89 -1.91 14.49
C LEU A 251 -13.08 -2.35 15.34
N LEU A 252 -13.51 -1.48 16.24
CA LEU A 252 -14.61 -1.72 17.16
C LEU A 252 -15.64 -0.60 17.03
N GLY A 253 -16.91 -0.94 17.20
CA GLY A 253 -18.01 0.03 17.10
C GLY A 253 -19.34 -0.66 17.29
N ASP A 254 -20.34 0.11 17.68
CA ASP A 254 -21.74 -0.33 17.87
C ASP A 254 -22.43 -0.77 16.57
N THR A 255 -21.99 -0.24 15.43
CA THR A 255 -22.54 -0.52 14.10
C THR A 255 -21.76 -1.57 13.29
N LEU A 256 -20.63 -2.06 13.81
CA LEU A 256 -19.77 -2.99 13.07
C LEU A 256 -20.25 -4.44 13.21
N THR A 257 -20.18 -5.18 12.10
CA THR A 257 -20.36 -6.63 12.10
C THR A 257 -18.99 -7.30 12.23
N PRO A 258 -18.77 -8.17 13.23
CA PRO A 258 -17.48 -8.83 13.39
C PRO A 258 -17.07 -9.63 12.16
N SER A 259 -15.83 -9.44 11.71
CA SER A 259 -15.29 -10.09 10.51
C SER A 259 -13.76 -9.98 10.46
N GLN A 260 -13.14 -10.62 9.46
CA GLN A 260 -11.73 -10.44 9.15
C GLN A 260 -11.60 -9.81 7.77
N GLN A 261 -10.59 -8.94 7.62
CA GLN A 261 -10.24 -8.30 6.37
C GLN A 261 -8.80 -8.69 6.02
N HIS A 262 -8.60 -9.11 4.78
CA HIS A 262 -7.34 -9.70 4.30
C HIS A 262 -6.60 -8.82 3.28
N GLU A 263 -7.21 -7.73 2.86
CA GLU A 263 -6.54 -6.73 2.03
C GLU A 263 -5.39 -6.09 2.80
N GLY A 264 -4.29 -5.76 2.12
CA GLY A 264 -3.13 -5.13 2.74
C GLY A 264 -3.46 -3.69 3.14
N TYR A 265 -3.18 -3.34 4.40
CA TYR A 265 -3.37 -2.00 4.96
C TYR A 265 -2.12 -1.54 5.71
N ASN A 266 -1.95 -0.23 5.83
CA ASN A 266 -0.97 0.37 6.75
C ASN A 266 -1.52 1.67 7.35
N HIS A 267 -0.66 2.43 8.02
CA HIS A 267 -1.03 3.73 8.61
C HIS A 267 -1.61 4.73 7.60
N TYR A 268 -1.17 4.69 6.34
CA TYR A 268 -1.72 5.53 5.29
C TYR A 268 -3.14 5.12 4.89
N SER A 269 -3.47 3.83 4.98
CA SER A 269 -4.84 3.34 4.74
C SER A 269 -5.82 3.80 5.83
N LEU A 270 -5.37 3.85 7.09
CA LEU A 270 -6.18 4.41 8.18
C LEU A 270 -6.39 5.92 8.00
N LEU A 271 -5.32 6.67 7.69
CA LEU A 271 -5.40 8.09 7.37
C LEU A 271 -6.39 8.35 6.22
N ARG A 272 -6.26 7.59 5.13
CA ARG A 272 -7.15 7.67 3.97
C ARG A 272 -8.60 7.33 4.31
N THR A 273 -8.83 6.40 5.23
CA THR A 273 -10.18 6.07 5.73
C THR A 273 -10.83 7.26 6.45
N ILE A 274 -10.06 8.00 7.26
CA ILE A 274 -10.53 9.20 7.96
C ILE A 274 -10.86 10.30 6.96
N GLU A 275 -9.96 10.53 6.00
CA GLU A 275 -10.15 11.49 4.90
C GLU A 275 -11.41 11.22 4.10
N GLU A 276 -11.66 9.96 3.73
CA GLU A 276 -12.86 9.56 2.99
C GLU A 276 -14.14 9.70 3.81
N ASN A 277 -14.14 9.26 5.08
CA ASN A 277 -15.31 9.35 5.95
C ASN A 277 -15.75 10.79 6.18
N PHE A 278 -14.79 11.68 6.39
CA PHE A 278 -15.04 13.10 6.63
C PHE A 278 -14.93 13.95 5.37
N SER A 279 -14.76 13.38 4.17
CA SER A 279 -14.65 14.11 2.89
C SER A 279 -13.63 15.26 2.94
N LEU A 280 -12.43 15.00 3.50
CA LEU A 280 -11.43 16.03 3.79
C LEU A 280 -10.53 16.39 2.59
N GLY A 281 -10.53 15.56 1.54
CA GLY A 281 -9.44 15.55 0.56
C GLY A 281 -8.22 14.81 1.11
N THR A 282 -7.07 14.95 0.44
CA THR A 282 -5.83 14.24 0.76
C THR A 282 -4.71 15.24 1.05
N LEU A 283 -3.65 14.80 1.73
CA LEU A 283 -2.38 15.51 1.89
C LEU A 283 -1.52 15.48 0.61
N GLY A 284 -1.89 14.65 -0.36
CA GLY A 284 -1.21 14.54 -1.65
C GLY A 284 0.08 13.74 -1.59
N LYS A 285 0.18 12.81 -0.62
CA LYS A 285 1.37 11.98 -0.35
C LYS A 285 1.03 10.49 -0.56
N ASN A 286 1.39 9.60 0.36
CA ASN A 286 1.06 8.17 0.28
C ASN A 286 -0.41 7.90 0.58
N ASP A 287 -1.06 8.76 1.36
CA ASP A 287 -2.49 8.78 1.65
C ASP A 287 -3.35 8.87 0.38
N GLU A 288 -2.97 9.72 -0.59
CA GLU A 288 -3.79 9.98 -1.79
C GLU A 288 -4.07 8.73 -2.63
N HIS A 289 -3.13 7.79 -2.65
CA HIS A 289 -3.21 6.55 -3.40
C HIS A 289 -3.29 5.33 -2.50
N ALA A 290 -3.50 5.51 -1.20
CA ALA A 290 -3.80 4.42 -0.30
C ALA A 290 -5.19 3.86 -0.60
N ASN A 291 -5.34 2.55 -0.41
CA ASN A 291 -6.66 1.99 -0.21
C ASN A 291 -7.23 2.49 1.14
N TYR A 292 -8.53 2.29 1.35
CA TYR A 292 -9.19 2.59 2.62
C TYR A 292 -10.10 1.43 3.00
N PHE A 293 -10.65 1.48 4.22
CA PHE A 293 -11.51 0.43 4.78
C PHE A 293 -12.90 0.42 4.11
N ARG A 294 -12.94 0.06 2.83
CA ARG A 294 -14.13 0.04 1.96
C ARG A 294 -15.25 -0.84 2.50
N PHE A 295 -14.91 -1.89 3.23
CA PHE A 295 -15.89 -2.74 3.89
C PHE A 295 -16.75 -1.97 4.92
N LEU A 296 -16.29 -0.83 5.46
CA LEU A 296 -17.14 0.06 6.27
C LEU A 296 -18.31 0.66 5.46
N TRP A 297 -18.15 0.75 4.13
CA TRP A 297 -19.18 1.14 3.19
C TRP A 297 -19.96 -0.03 2.57
N ASP A 298 -19.77 -1.24 3.09
CA ASP A 298 -20.29 -2.48 2.50
C ASP A 298 -19.84 -2.67 1.05
N GLU A 299 -18.68 -2.10 0.68
CA GLU A 299 -18.14 -2.16 -0.67
C GLU A 299 -17.15 -3.29 -0.81
N ALA A 300 -17.34 -4.11 -1.85
CA ALA A 300 -16.40 -5.14 -2.25
C ALA A 300 -16.19 -5.08 -3.77
N LEU A 301 -15.07 -5.63 -4.24
CA LEU A 301 -14.79 -5.72 -5.66
C LEU A 301 -15.63 -6.84 -6.29
N HIS A 302 -16.41 -6.51 -7.32
CA HIS A 302 -17.25 -7.48 -8.02
C HIS A 302 -16.81 -7.66 -9.46
N TRP A 303 -16.38 -8.89 -9.80
CA TRP A 303 -16.03 -9.29 -11.16
C TRP A 303 -17.24 -9.74 -11.97
N GLN A 304 -17.30 -9.32 -13.22
CA GLN A 304 -18.29 -9.77 -14.20
C GLN A 304 -17.70 -9.75 -15.62
N PRO A 305 -18.22 -10.54 -16.57
CA PRO A 305 -17.88 -10.37 -17.98
C PRO A 305 -18.20 -8.96 -18.48
N ALA A 306 -17.34 -8.40 -19.32
CA ALA A 306 -17.62 -7.15 -20.00
C ALA A 306 -18.85 -7.30 -20.91
N ALA A 307 -19.74 -6.31 -20.89
CA ALA A 307 -20.96 -6.34 -21.69
C ALA A 307 -20.69 -6.30 -23.21
N CYS A 308 -19.60 -5.64 -23.61
CA CYS A 308 -19.19 -5.51 -25.00
C CYS A 308 -17.67 -5.54 -25.12
N VAL A 309 -17.17 -6.36 -26.04
CA VAL A 309 -15.74 -6.55 -26.36
C VAL A 309 -15.65 -6.57 -27.89
N PRO A 310 -14.65 -5.93 -28.51
CA PRO A 310 -14.55 -5.92 -29.97
C PRO A 310 -14.26 -7.34 -30.46
N HIS A 311 -14.82 -7.68 -31.62
CA HIS A 311 -14.60 -8.99 -32.23
C HIS A 311 -13.21 -9.02 -32.87
N ILE A 312 -12.24 -9.54 -32.12
CA ILE A 312 -10.86 -9.69 -32.54
C ILE A 312 -10.49 -11.17 -32.40
N GLU A 313 -10.22 -11.80 -33.53
CA GLU A 313 -9.71 -13.17 -33.59
C GLU A 313 -8.20 -13.16 -33.75
N ARG A 314 -7.50 -14.05 -33.04
CA ARG A 314 -6.05 -14.28 -33.21
C ARG A 314 -5.21 -13.01 -33.03
N ALA A 315 -5.47 -12.27 -31.96
CA ALA A 315 -4.58 -11.19 -31.56
C ALA A 315 -3.21 -11.77 -31.17
N SER A 316 -2.13 -11.17 -31.67
CA SER A 316 -0.75 -11.54 -31.32
C SER A 316 -0.18 -10.66 -30.22
N GLU A 317 -0.57 -9.40 -30.18
CA GLU A 317 -0.24 -8.42 -29.13
C GLU A 317 -1.50 -7.65 -28.77
N LEU A 318 -1.59 -7.19 -27.52
CA LEU A 318 -2.76 -6.47 -27.02
C LEU A 318 -2.36 -5.54 -25.87
N GLN A 319 -2.74 -4.27 -25.96
CA GLN A 319 -2.56 -3.30 -24.87
C GLN A 319 -3.72 -2.34 -24.77
N THR A 320 -3.95 -1.82 -23.57
CA THR A 320 -5.09 -0.97 -23.29
C THR A 320 -4.78 0.09 -22.24
N ALA A 321 -5.33 1.28 -22.43
CA ALA A 321 -5.20 2.40 -21.51
C ALA A 321 -6.37 3.37 -21.72
N SER A 322 -6.80 4.01 -20.63
CA SER A 322 -7.82 5.06 -20.69
C SER A 322 -7.19 6.45 -20.86
N LEU A 323 -7.75 7.27 -21.73
CA LEU A 323 -7.41 8.69 -21.87
C LEU A 323 -8.70 9.50 -21.98
N GLY A 324 -8.95 10.37 -21.00
CA GLY A 324 -10.23 11.06 -20.87
C GLY A 324 -11.38 10.06 -20.71
N GLU A 325 -12.42 10.20 -21.53
CA GLU A 325 -13.61 9.34 -21.49
C GLU A 325 -13.48 8.05 -22.31
N LEU A 326 -12.35 7.87 -23.01
CA LEU A 326 -12.15 6.77 -23.93
C LEU A 326 -11.20 5.72 -23.35
N LEU A 327 -11.57 4.46 -23.54
CA LEU A 327 -10.68 3.31 -23.34
C LEU A 327 -10.11 2.90 -24.70
N TYR A 328 -8.80 3.03 -24.88
CA TYR A 328 -8.13 2.62 -26.10
C TYR A 328 -7.68 1.16 -26.00
N LEU A 329 -7.77 0.46 -27.13
CA LEU A 329 -7.26 -0.90 -27.31
C LEU A 329 -6.41 -0.94 -28.58
N PHE A 330 -5.12 -1.20 -28.39
CA PHE A 330 -4.15 -1.41 -29.46
C PHE A 330 -3.83 -2.89 -29.58
N TYR A 331 -3.72 -3.38 -30.81
CA TYR A 331 -3.45 -4.80 -31.05
C TYR A 331 -2.83 -5.06 -32.43
N THR A 332 -2.16 -6.21 -32.52
CA THR A 332 -1.72 -6.81 -33.79
C THR A 332 -2.41 -8.16 -33.98
N ARG A 333 -2.38 -8.74 -35.19
CA ARG A 333 -3.05 -10.01 -35.50
C ARG A 333 -2.12 -11.00 -36.19
N ASP A 334 -2.28 -12.29 -35.90
CA ASP A 334 -1.48 -13.38 -36.49
C ASP A 334 -1.68 -13.50 -38.02
N ASP A 335 -2.87 -13.17 -38.53
CA ASP A 335 -3.20 -13.27 -39.95
C ASP A 335 -2.69 -12.08 -40.78
N ARG A 336 -2.32 -10.97 -40.12
CA ARG A 336 -1.72 -9.77 -40.71
C ARG A 336 -0.59 -9.25 -39.82
N PRO A 337 0.49 -10.02 -39.65
CA PRO A 337 1.57 -9.67 -38.73
C PRO A 337 2.26 -8.39 -39.17
N GLY A 338 2.66 -7.55 -38.22
CA GLY A 338 3.24 -6.23 -38.48
C GLY A 338 2.23 -5.10 -38.44
N HIS A 339 0.97 -5.31 -38.82
CA HIS A 339 -0.01 -4.23 -38.84
C HIS A 339 -0.57 -3.92 -37.44
N LEU A 340 -0.44 -2.66 -37.03
CA LEU A 340 -0.98 -2.17 -35.76
C LEU A 340 -2.39 -1.59 -35.94
N TYR A 341 -3.33 -2.06 -35.12
CA TYR A 341 -4.71 -1.60 -35.10
C TYR A 341 -5.03 -0.88 -33.80
N CYS A 342 -5.96 0.08 -33.88
CA CYS A 342 -6.50 0.81 -32.75
C CYS A 342 -8.04 0.82 -32.80
N THR A 343 -8.69 0.57 -31.68
CA THR A 343 -10.13 0.82 -31.48
C THR A 343 -10.31 1.47 -30.10
N SER A 344 -11.43 2.15 -29.91
CA SER A 344 -11.73 2.89 -28.68
C SER A 344 -13.15 2.59 -28.20
N PHE A 345 -13.33 2.50 -26.90
CA PHE A 345 -14.62 2.36 -26.24
C PHE A 345 -14.99 3.64 -25.49
N ASP A 346 -16.21 4.14 -25.70
CA ASP A 346 -16.72 5.39 -25.12
C ASP A 346 -17.56 5.19 -23.84
N GLY A 347 -17.70 3.93 -23.40
CA GLY A 347 -18.61 3.52 -22.34
C GLY A 347 -19.87 2.81 -22.83
N HIS A 348 -20.12 2.84 -24.14
CA HIS A 348 -21.30 2.25 -24.77
C HIS A 348 -20.95 1.31 -25.93
N ALA A 349 -20.07 1.74 -26.84
CA ALA A 349 -19.72 0.98 -28.03
C ALA A 349 -18.22 1.10 -28.38
N TRP A 350 -17.71 0.07 -29.05
CA TRP A 350 -16.38 0.08 -29.64
C TRP A 350 -16.43 0.71 -31.04
N SER A 351 -15.45 1.57 -31.35
CA SER A 351 -15.31 2.15 -32.69
C SER A 351 -14.80 1.12 -33.71
N GLU A 352 -15.02 1.41 -34.99
CA GLU A 352 -14.43 0.61 -36.07
C GLU A 352 -12.90 0.60 -35.97
N PRO A 353 -12.23 -0.55 -36.19
CA PRO A 353 -10.78 -0.62 -36.12
C PRO A 353 -10.09 0.32 -37.11
N LEU A 354 -9.21 1.17 -36.59
CA LEU A 354 -8.32 2.02 -37.37
C LEU A 354 -6.98 1.31 -37.55
N LEU A 355 -6.53 1.16 -38.81
CA LEU A 355 -5.17 0.74 -39.11
C LEU A 355 -4.23 1.93 -38.91
N MET A 356 -3.25 1.76 -38.03
CA MET A 356 -2.19 2.74 -37.81
C MET A 356 -1.21 2.72 -38.99
N HIS A 357 -0.58 3.86 -39.28
CA HIS A 357 0.41 3.95 -40.36
C HIS A 357 1.73 3.23 -40.05
N GLU A 358 1.98 2.94 -38.79
CA GLU A 358 3.22 2.30 -38.34
C GLU A 358 3.08 0.79 -38.21
N ASP A 359 4.15 0.08 -38.51
CA ASP A 359 4.25 -1.36 -38.31
C ASP A 359 4.81 -1.70 -36.92
N CYS A 360 4.12 -2.58 -36.20
CA CYS A 360 4.51 -3.13 -34.91
C CYS A 360 4.89 -4.61 -35.08
N LYS A 361 6.14 -4.95 -34.76
CA LYS A 361 6.59 -6.34 -34.76
C LYS A 361 6.00 -7.12 -33.59
N ASP A 362 6.23 -6.63 -32.37
CA ASP A 362 5.79 -7.22 -31.10
C ASP A 362 6.11 -6.28 -29.91
N GLN A 363 5.93 -6.76 -28.68
CA GLN A 363 6.25 -6.03 -27.44
C GLN A 363 5.48 -4.71 -27.32
N LEU A 364 4.20 -4.75 -27.69
CA LEU A 364 3.31 -3.61 -27.62
C LEU A 364 3.11 -3.20 -26.16
N GLN A 365 3.21 -1.90 -25.87
CA GLN A 365 3.05 -1.29 -24.56
C GLN A 365 2.23 -0.01 -24.67
N LEU A 366 1.39 0.25 -23.67
CA LEU A 366 0.54 1.43 -23.66
C LEU A 366 0.37 1.90 -22.22
N SER A 367 0.64 3.18 -21.96
CA SER A 367 0.41 3.78 -20.65
C SER A 367 -0.17 5.16 -20.81
N ALA A 368 -1.10 5.51 -19.92
CA ALA A 368 -1.71 6.83 -19.88
C ALA A 368 -1.61 7.42 -18.47
N GLN A 369 -1.47 8.74 -18.41
CA GLN A 369 -1.68 9.53 -17.20
C GLN A 369 -2.29 10.87 -17.60
N ASP A 370 -3.37 11.24 -16.92
CA ASP A 370 -4.13 12.48 -17.11
C ASP A 370 -4.54 12.72 -18.58
N THR A 371 -3.74 13.51 -19.31
CA THR A 371 -4.00 13.93 -20.69
C THR A 371 -2.95 13.42 -21.69
N THR A 372 -2.03 12.58 -21.23
CA THR A 372 -0.96 11.99 -22.04
C THR A 372 -1.12 10.49 -22.13
N LEU A 373 -1.09 9.98 -23.36
CA LEU A 373 -1.03 8.55 -23.66
C LEU A 373 0.29 8.29 -24.42
N VAL A 374 1.04 7.28 -23.99
CA VAL A 374 2.29 6.86 -24.63
C VAL A 374 2.12 5.44 -25.14
N LEU A 375 2.29 5.28 -26.45
CA LEU A 375 2.38 4.01 -27.15
C LEU A 375 3.85 3.69 -27.38
N GLY A 376 4.26 2.47 -27.05
CA GLY A 376 5.59 1.98 -27.35
C GLY A 376 5.56 0.55 -27.85
N TYR A 377 6.44 0.19 -28.76
CA TYR A 377 6.52 -1.17 -29.30
C TYR A 377 7.88 -1.40 -29.95
N ARG A 378 8.14 -2.65 -30.31
CA ARG A 378 9.27 -3.01 -31.13
C ARG A 378 8.86 -2.98 -32.61
N ASP A 379 9.62 -2.24 -33.43
CA ASP A 379 9.38 -2.16 -34.87
C ASP A 379 9.91 -3.39 -35.63
N LEU A 380 9.74 -3.40 -36.96
CA LEU A 380 10.21 -4.49 -37.82
C LEU A 380 11.75 -4.63 -37.85
N ASP A 381 12.50 -3.58 -37.51
CA ASP A 381 13.96 -3.57 -37.37
C ASP A 381 14.40 -3.94 -35.94
N LEU A 382 13.47 -4.38 -35.10
CA LEU A 382 13.68 -4.74 -33.70
C LEU A 382 14.08 -3.57 -32.78
N ARG A 383 13.83 -2.32 -33.17
CA ARG A 383 14.11 -1.10 -32.41
C ARG A 383 12.91 -0.64 -31.61
N ILE A 384 13.15 0.24 -30.62
CA ILE A 384 12.08 0.87 -29.84
C ILE A 384 11.45 1.99 -30.67
N THR A 385 10.14 1.93 -30.86
CA THR A 385 9.36 3.04 -31.43
C THR A 385 8.39 3.56 -30.39
N LEU A 386 8.34 4.89 -30.23
CA LEU A 386 7.46 5.56 -29.27
C LEU A 386 6.61 6.61 -29.96
N GLN A 387 5.36 6.70 -29.54
CA GLN A 387 4.45 7.76 -29.94
C GLN A 387 3.69 8.28 -28.73
N THR A 388 3.39 9.57 -28.74
CA THR A 388 2.58 10.22 -27.71
C THR A 388 1.31 10.77 -28.34
N LEU A 389 0.18 10.53 -27.68
CA LEU A 389 -1.08 11.20 -27.97
C LEU A 389 -1.38 12.16 -26.82
N THR A 390 -1.53 13.44 -27.15
CA THR A 390 -2.10 14.45 -26.24
C THR A 390 -3.43 14.92 -26.79
N ALA A 391 -4.37 15.26 -25.90
CA ALA A 391 -5.73 15.65 -26.27
C ALA A 391 -5.81 16.78 -27.33
N ASN A 392 -4.76 17.60 -27.46
CA ASN A 392 -4.72 18.78 -28.32
C ASN A 392 -3.89 18.62 -29.60
N GLN A 393 -3.05 17.59 -29.73
CA GLN A 393 -2.04 17.51 -30.80
C GLN A 393 -2.08 16.23 -31.64
N GLY A 394 -2.96 15.27 -31.31
CA GLY A 394 -2.99 13.98 -31.98
C GLY A 394 -1.73 13.14 -31.70
N TRP A 395 -1.52 12.08 -32.47
CA TRP A 395 -0.33 11.22 -32.36
C TRP A 395 0.90 11.95 -32.88
N GLN A 396 1.94 12.01 -32.07
CA GLN A 396 3.24 12.59 -32.40
C GLN A 396 4.35 11.58 -32.10
N PRO A 397 5.40 11.50 -32.93
CA PRO A 397 6.55 10.66 -32.64
C PRO A 397 7.28 11.17 -31.40
N LEU A 398 7.71 10.24 -30.54
CA LEU A 398 8.62 10.49 -29.44
C LEU A 398 9.94 9.79 -29.77
N ALA A 399 11.05 10.52 -29.77
CA ALA A 399 12.36 9.92 -30.03
C ALA A 399 12.66 8.83 -28.99
N ALA A 400 13.11 7.66 -29.44
CA ALA A 400 13.62 6.62 -28.56
C ALA A 400 14.96 7.03 -27.94
N PRO A 401 15.37 6.45 -26.79
CA PRO A 401 16.65 6.80 -26.18
C PRO A 401 17.86 6.25 -26.96
N SER A 402 17.68 5.23 -27.81
CA SER A 402 18.69 4.66 -28.69
C SER A 402 18.03 4.06 -29.93
N ASP A 403 18.80 3.96 -31.02
CA ASP A 403 18.44 3.27 -32.27
C ASP A 403 18.88 1.79 -32.28
N ASP A 404 19.39 1.29 -31.15
CA ASP A 404 19.79 -0.11 -30.99
C ASP A 404 18.57 -1.03 -30.94
N CYS A 405 18.74 -2.27 -31.42
CA CYS A 405 17.68 -3.26 -31.30
C CYS A 405 17.54 -3.75 -29.84
N VAL A 406 16.31 -4.10 -29.46
CA VAL A 406 16.00 -4.65 -28.14
C VAL A 406 15.23 -5.96 -28.25
N SER A 407 15.31 -6.78 -27.21
CA SER A 407 14.64 -8.08 -27.17
C SER A 407 13.27 -8.05 -26.48
N ALA A 408 13.03 -7.07 -25.61
CA ALA A 408 11.77 -6.85 -24.89
C ALA A 408 11.72 -5.40 -24.35
N LEU A 409 10.52 -4.87 -24.10
CA LEU A 409 10.33 -3.55 -23.47
C LEU A 409 9.03 -3.47 -22.66
N ALA A 410 9.02 -2.58 -21.67
CA ALA A 410 7.86 -2.16 -20.89
C ALA A 410 7.97 -0.65 -20.64
N LEU A 411 6.85 0.06 -20.59
CA LEU A 411 6.83 1.49 -20.27
C LEU A 411 5.70 1.85 -19.31
N GLN A 412 5.90 2.93 -18.56
CA GLN A 412 4.94 3.48 -17.63
C GLN A 412 5.06 4.99 -17.61
N VAL A 413 3.95 5.70 -17.80
CA VAL A 413 3.86 7.13 -17.46
C VAL A 413 3.67 7.21 -15.95
N LEU A 414 4.57 7.92 -15.27
CA LEU A 414 4.59 8.01 -13.82
C LEU A 414 3.45 8.90 -13.31
N PRO A 415 2.73 8.47 -12.25
CA PRO A 415 1.73 9.30 -11.59
C PRO A 415 2.35 10.62 -11.09
N LYS A 416 1.56 11.71 -11.14
CA LYS A 416 1.91 13.09 -10.74
C LYS A 416 3.00 13.80 -11.56
N SER A 417 4.13 13.17 -11.85
CA SER A 417 5.24 13.82 -12.58
C SER A 417 5.04 13.82 -14.09
N HIS A 418 4.26 12.85 -14.62
CA HIS A 418 4.00 12.61 -16.04
C HIS A 418 5.28 12.28 -16.83
N GLU A 419 6.35 11.94 -16.12
CA GLU A 419 7.59 11.44 -16.70
C GLU A 419 7.37 10.04 -17.24
N LEU A 420 8.07 9.68 -18.32
CA LEU A 420 8.00 8.34 -18.89
C LEU A 420 9.16 7.51 -18.36
N LEU A 421 8.84 6.36 -17.76
CA LEU A 421 9.80 5.34 -17.39
C LEU A 421 9.77 4.24 -18.46
N LEU A 422 10.92 3.96 -19.05
CA LEU A 422 11.10 2.92 -20.07
C LEU A 422 12.09 1.89 -19.55
N VAL A 423 11.71 0.62 -19.58
CA VAL A 423 12.58 -0.52 -19.25
C VAL A 423 12.68 -1.40 -20.49
N TYR A 424 13.89 -1.80 -20.86
CA TYR A 424 14.13 -2.64 -22.03
C TYR A 424 15.26 -3.64 -21.79
N ARG A 425 15.25 -4.74 -22.54
CA ARG A 425 16.32 -5.73 -22.54
C ARG A 425 17.15 -5.60 -23.81
N ASP A 426 18.41 -5.22 -23.68
CA ASP A 426 19.33 -5.03 -24.81
C ASP A 426 19.67 -6.36 -25.52
N GLN A 427 20.47 -6.30 -26.59
CA GLN A 427 20.88 -7.48 -27.35
C GLN A 427 21.79 -8.42 -26.56
N GLN A 428 22.48 -7.92 -25.54
CA GLN A 428 23.31 -8.71 -24.63
C GLN A 428 22.46 -9.42 -23.55
N GLY A 429 21.16 -9.15 -23.49
CA GLY A 429 20.25 -9.69 -22.50
C GLY A 429 20.26 -8.92 -21.16
N THR A 430 20.88 -7.75 -21.12
CA THR A 430 20.94 -6.90 -19.93
C THR A 430 19.69 -6.03 -19.86
N MET A 431 19.13 -5.91 -18.66
CA MET A 431 18.01 -5.03 -18.38
C MET A 431 18.51 -3.59 -18.19
N GLN A 432 17.94 -2.67 -18.94
CA GLN A 432 18.24 -1.24 -18.89
C GLN A 432 16.95 -0.47 -18.57
N ALA A 433 17.07 0.64 -17.86
CA ALA A 433 16.00 1.58 -17.63
C ALA A 433 16.44 3.01 -17.94
N GLN A 434 15.54 3.79 -18.54
CA GLN A 434 15.73 5.22 -18.75
C GLN A 434 14.46 5.99 -18.43
N ARG A 435 14.68 7.16 -17.86
CA ARG A 435 13.64 8.13 -17.57
C ARG A 435 13.64 9.23 -18.62
N TYR A 436 12.47 9.58 -19.12
CA TYR A 436 12.24 10.75 -19.96
C TYR A 436 11.53 11.81 -19.15
N ALA A 437 12.23 12.91 -18.91
CA ALA A 437 11.75 14.04 -18.12
C ALA A 437 12.20 15.33 -18.78
N GLN A 438 11.43 16.40 -18.66
CA GLN A 438 11.77 17.71 -19.23
C GLN A 438 12.14 17.65 -20.73
N GLN A 439 11.42 16.81 -21.48
CA GLN A 439 11.62 16.57 -22.92
C GLN A 439 12.98 15.96 -23.28
N GLN A 440 13.66 15.31 -22.35
CA GLN A 440 14.96 14.68 -22.57
C GLN A 440 15.03 13.31 -21.90
N TRP A 441 15.67 12.37 -22.58
CA TRP A 441 16.08 11.12 -21.95
C TRP A 441 17.24 11.34 -21.01
N GLN A 442 17.24 10.61 -19.91
CA GLN A 442 18.42 10.45 -19.06
C GLN A 442 19.62 10.02 -19.92
N SER A 443 20.73 10.75 -19.78
CA SER A 443 21.90 10.64 -20.66
C SER A 443 22.58 9.28 -20.64
N GLN A 444 22.43 8.52 -19.55
CA GLN A 444 22.94 7.16 -19.40
C GLN A 444 21.82 6.25 -18.87
N PRO A 445 21.59 5.08 -19.48
CA PRO A 445 20.67 4.09 -18.94
C PRO A 445 21.17 3.55 -17.58
N GLN A 446 20.24 3.29 -16.68
CA GLN A 446 20.51 2.53 -15.47
C GLN A 446 20.42 1.04 -15.80
N THR A 447 21.52 0.31 -15.59
CA THR A 447 21.50 -1.16 -15.65
C THR A 447 20.79 -1.73 -14.43
N LEU A 448 19.80 -2.58 -14.65
CA LEU A 448 19.03 -3.22 -13.59
C LEU A 448 19.67 -4.54 -13.16
N VAL A 449 19.52 -4.87 -11.89
CA VAL A 449 20.13 -6.06 -11.28
C VAL A 449 19.41 -7.37 -11.66
N CYS A 450 18.15 -7.28 -12.10
CA CYS A 450 17.34 -8.43 -12.47
C CYS A 450 17.73 -9.03 -13.83
N ARG A 451 17.49 -10.34 -13.99
CA ARG A 451 17.71 -11.08 -15.25
C ARG A 451 16.47 -11.90 -15.61
N PRO A 452 15.36 -11.25 -16.00
CA PRO A 452 14.09 -11.91 -16.18
C PRO A 452 14.09 -12.82 -17.42
N GLN A 453 13.37 -13.94 -17.31
CA GLN A 453 13.06 -14.78 -18.47
C GLN A 453 11.71 -14.39 -19.09
N GLY A 454 11.73 -14.17 -20.40
CA GLY A 454 10.54 -13.76 -21.14
C GLY A 454 10.17 -12.30 -20.88
N ASN A 455 8.86 -12.07 -20.71
CA ASN A 455 8.26 -10.73 -20.57
C ASN A 455 8.24 -10.25 -19.12
N PHE A 456 8.12 -8.93 -18.99
CA PHE A 456 8.01 -8.20 -17.75
C PHE A 456 7.01 -7.06 -17.94
N THR A 457 6.39 -6.59 -16.87
CA THR A 457 5.42 -5.50 -16.92
C THR A 457 5.73 -4.46 -15.85
N LEU A 458 5.28 -3.23 -16.08
CA LEU A 458 5.30 -2.16 -15.10
C LEU A 458 3.90 -1.92 -14.57
N ALA A 459 3.80 -1.53 -13.30
CA ALA A 459 2.58 -1.01 -12.70
C ALA A 459 2.92 -0.11 -11.51
N SER A 460 2.12 0.94 -11.30
CA SER A 460 2.33 1.89 -10.22
C SER A 460 1.24 1.83 -9.16
N LEU A 461 1.64 1.82 -7.89
CA LEU A 461 0.79 2.09 -6.73
C LEU A 461 1.27 3.41 -6.11
N GLY A 462 0.57 4.50 -6.43
CA GLY A 462 1.01 5.84 -6.06
C GLY A 462 2.36 6.22 -6.67
N SER A 463 3.29 6.69 -5.84
CA SER A 463 4.66 7.05 -6.26
C SER A 463 5.58 5.85 -6.46
N ASN A 464 5.16 4.65 -6.07
CA ASN A 464 5.93 3.43 -6.24
C ASN A 464 5.56 2.73 -7.53
N THR A 465 6.52 2.52 -8.42
CA THR A 465 6.39 1.71 -9.63
C THR A 465 7.13 0.40 -9.45
N LEU A 466 6.47 -0.72 -9.75
CA LEU A 466 7.05 -2.05 -9.71
C LEU A 466 7.35 -2.54 -11.13
N LEU A 467 8.57 -3.04 -11.34
CA LEU A 467 8.91 -3.90 -12.47
C LEU A 467 8.67 -5.34 -12.05
N ILE A 468 7.61 -5.96 -12.56
CA ILE A 468 7.20 -7.33 -12.21
C ILE A 468 7.68 -8.28 -13.30
N TYR A 469 8.34 -9.36 -12.89
CA TYR A 469 8.97 -10.31 -13.80
C TYR A 469 9.09 -11.72 -13.23
N ARG A 470 9.46 -12.67 -14.09
CA ARG A 470 9.81 -14.04 -13.70
C ARG A 470 11.32 -14.18 -13.52
N GLU A 471 11.76 -14.67 -12.37
CA GLU A 471 13.16 -14.84 -12.02
C GLU A 471 13.73 -16.19 -12.50
N GLY A 472 14.80 -16.12 -13.30
CA GLY A 472 15.55 -17.29 -13.74
C GLY A 472 14.69 -18.37 -14.41
N ASN A 473 15.07 -19.64 -14.25
CA ASN A 473 14.33 -20.80 -14.76
C ASN A 473 13.23 -21.29 -13.80
N ALA A 474 13.04 -20.62 -12.64
CA ALA A 474 12.23 -21.17 -11.54
C ALA A 474 10.74 -20.85 -11.64
N ASN A 475 10.31 -20.11 -12.68
CA ASN A 475 8.96 -19.53 -12.82
C ASN A 475 8.52 -18.65 -11.64
N ALA A 476 9.38 -18.38 -10.67
CA ALA A 476 9.08 -17.55 -9.51
C ALA A 476 8.89 -16.10 -9.94
N LEU A 477 7.88 -15.43 -9.39
CA LEU A 477 7.66 -14.01 -9.61
C LEU A 477 8.51 -13.19 -8.63
N ALA A 478 9.05 -12.10 -9.15
CA ALA A 478 9.81 -11.12 -8.40
C ALA A 478 9.53 -9.71 -8.93
N CYS A 479 9.91 -8.70 -8.16
CA CYS A 479 9.91 -7.32 -8.61
C CYS A 479 11.13 -6.51 -8.20
N LEU A 480 11.40 -5.46 -8.96
CA LEU A 480 12.17 -4.30 -8.50
C LEU A 480 11.19 -3.16 -8.22
N SER A 481 11.49 -2.32 -7.23
CA SER A 481 10.74 -1.09 -6.95
C SER A 481 11.47 0.14 -7.47
N TYR A 482 10.71 1.15 -7.83
CA TYR A 482 11.18 2.47 -8.22
C TYR A 482 10.29 3.51 -7.53
N ASN A 483 10.87 4.48 -6.84
CA ASN A 483 10.13 5.55 -6.18
C ASN A 483 10.29 6.86 -6.96
N SER A 484 9.19 7.53 -7.29
CA SER A 484 9.19 8.83 -7.97
C SER A 484 8.99 10.02 -7.03
N ALA A 485 8.79 9.79 -5.73
CA ALA A 485 8.46 10.83 -4.77
C ALA A 485 9.59 11.12 -3.78
N GLU A 486 9.99 12.39 -3.70
CA GLU A 486 10.96 12.90 -2.72
C GLU A 486 10.49 12.72 -1.27
N PHE A 487 9.19 12.69 -1.02
CA PHE A 487 8.65 12.51 0.33
C PHE A 487 8.78 11.08 0.89
N ASN A 488 9.22 10.13 0.06
CA ASN A 488 9.57 8.75 0.45
C ASN A 488 11.09 8.55 0.54
N VAL A 489 11.90 9.61 0.40
CA VAL A 489 13.36 9.55 0.57
C VAL A 489 13.69 9.59 2.06
N THR A 490 14.60 8.71 2.48
CA THR A 490 15.13 8.67 3.84
C THR A 490 16.65 8.70 3.83
N ASP A 491 17.22 9.51 4.72
CA ASP A 491 18.65 9.51 5.03
C ASP A 491 18.82 9.02 6.47
N VAL A 492 19.39 7.83 6.60
CA VAL A 492 19.59 7.16 7.89
C VAL A 492 20.99 7.37 8.45
N SER A 493 21.82 8.21 7.83
CA SER A 493 23.23 8.40 8.23
C SER A 493 23.44 8.84 9.69
N ASN A 494 22.43 9.46 10.29
CA ASN A 494 22.45 9.87 11.71
C ASN A 494 21.58 8.98 12.61
N SER A 495 20.92 7.97 12.06
CA SER A 495 20.07 7.08 12.84
C SER A 495 20.90 6.20 13.76
N ALA A 496 20.46 6.05 15.00
CA ALA A 496 21.00 5.08 15.94
C ALA A 496 20.48 3.65 15.68
N TYR A 497 19.44 3.50 14.85
CA TYR A 497 18.70 2.26 14.64
C TYR A 497 18.92 1.65 13.26
N ALA A 498 19.33 2.44 12.27
CA ALA A 498 19.51 1.98 10.89
C ALA A 498 20.96 1.79 10.46
N GLY A 499 21.16 0.85 9.53
CA GLY A 499 22.37 0.77 8.73
C GLY A 499 22.22 1.53 7.40
N PRO A 500 23.31 1.84 6.67
CA PRO A 500 23.23 2.48 5.35
C PRO A 500 22.32 1.76 4.33
N GLN A 501 22.00 0.49 4.56
CA GLN A 501 21.08 -0.31 3.77
C GLN A 501 19.63 0.19 3.80
N ASP A 502 19.28 0.93 4.84
CA ASP A 502 17.94 1.44 5.13
C ASP A 502 17.65 2.80 4.47
N ASN A 503 18.62 3.37 3.75
CA ASN A 503 18.39 4.55 2.92
C ASN A 503 17.37 4.24 1.81
N ALA A 504 16.32 5.05 1.75
CA ALA A 504 15.36 5.05 0.65
C ALA A 504 15.67 6.17 -0.33
N VAL A 505 15.61 5.86 -1.63
CA VAL A 505 15.94 6.79 -2.71
C VAL A 505 14.75 7.06 -3.62
N SER A 506 14.76 8.21 -4.28
CA SER A 506 13.89 8.54 -5.41
C SER A 506 14.69 8.44 -6.72
N HIS A 507 13.96 8.28 -7.82
CA HIS A 507 14.50 8.28 -9.18
C HIS A 507 15.57 7.23 -9.46
N GLN A 508 15.55 6.13 -8.70
CA GLN A 508 16.43 4.98 -8.84
C GLN A 508 15.62 3.70 -8.61
N TRP A 509 16.04 2.62 -9.28
CA TRP A 509 15.54 1.28 -9.00
C TRP A 509 16.21 0.68 -7.76
N SER A 510 15.47 -0.18 -7.05
CA SER A 510 16.01 -0.94 -5.91
C SER A 510 17.26 -1.73 -6.29
N ALA A 511 18.20 -1.81 -5.35
CA ALA A 511 19.49 -2.46 -5.58
C ALA A 511 19.42 -4.00 -5.62
N ASN A 512 18.30 -4.60 -5.23
CA ASN A 512 17.99 -6.02 -5.38
C ASN A 512 16.52 -6.25 -5.72
N GLY A 513 16.22 -7.46 -6.22
CA GLY A 513 14.85 -7.94 -6.43
C GLY A 513 14.23 -8.50 -5.14
N PHE A 514 12.91 -8.42 -5.07
CA PHE A 514 12.09 -8.97 -4.01
C PHE A 514 11.15 -10.03 -4.58
N GLY A 515 11.02 -11.17 -3.89
CA GLY A 515 10.04 -12.19 -4.25
C GLY A 515 8.62 -11.64 -4.17
N ILE A 516 7.74 -12.11 -5.05
CA ILE A 516 6.31 -11.81 -4.97
C ILE A 516 5.62 -13.05 -4.39
N GLY A 517 4.93 -12.87 -3.26
CA GLY A 517 4.22 -13.93 -2.55
C GLY A 517 3.32 -13.38 -1.45
N HIS A 518 2.53 -14.25 -0.82
CA HIS A 518 1.79 -13.92 0.40
C HIS A 518 2.44 -14.58 1.62
N PHE A 519 2.16 -14.02 2.79
CA PHE A 519 2.49 -14.60 4.08
C PHE A 519 1.27 -15.33 4.63
N SER A 520 1.49 -16.51 5.23
CA SER A 520 0.44 -17.26 5.92
C SER A 520 1.01 -18.05 7.11
N GLN A 521 0.11 -18.68 7.86
CA GLN A 521 0.46 -19.69 8.86
C GLN A 521 -0.09 -21.05 8.43
N ALA A 522 0.78 -22.05 8.33
CA ALA A 522 0.38 -23.43 8.03
C ALA A 522 1.30 -24.44 8.70
N PRO A 523 0.80 -25.62 9.12
CA PRO A 523 1.64 -26.67 9.67
C PRO A 523 2.75 -27.09 8.70
N SER A 524 3.96 -27.30 9.22
CA SER A 524 5.08 -27.78 8.40
C SER A 524 5.21 -29.31 8.43
N LYS A 525 5.99 -29.88 7.51
CA LYS A 525 6.32 -31.31 7.54
C LYS A 525 7.14 -31.72 8.79
N LEU A 526 7.82 -30.76 9.43
CA LEU A 526 8.64 -30.99 10.61
C LEU A 526 7.82 -30.90 11.89
N THR A 527 6.79 -30.05 11.89
CA THR A 527 5.92 -29.73 13.02
C THR A 527 4.45 -29.76 12.58
N PRO A 528 3.91 -30.94 12.25
CA PRO A 528 2.58 -31.06 11.62
C PRO A 528 1.41 -30.69 12.54
N GLU A 529 1.63 -30.51 13.84
CA GLU A 529 0.62 -30.10 14.82
C GLU A 529 0.74 -28.62 15.20
N GLU A 530 1.75 -27.90 14.70
CA GLU A 530 2.03 -26.51 15.06
C GLU A 530 1.96 -25.66 13.79
N PRO A 531 1.12 -24.61 13.73
CA PRO A 531 1.14 -23.69 12.60
C PRO A 531 2.48 -22.96 12.57
N GLU A 532 3.20 -23.12 11.45
CA GLU A 532 4.47 -22.45 11.20
C GLU A 532 4.26 -21.30 10.21
N PRO A 533 5.06 -20.25 10.29
CA PRO A 533 5.07 -19.23 9.27
C PRO A 533 5.51 -19.75 7.92
N GLN A 534 4.81 -19.34 6.88
CA GLN A 534 5.15 -19.69 5.51
C GLN A 534 5.05 -18.47 4.62
N GLU A 535 6.13 -18.19 3.89
CA GLU A 535 6.09 -17.36 2.70
C GLU A 535 5.73 -18.24 1.51
N HIS A 536 4.73 -17.83 0.75
CA HIS A 536 4.26 -18.53 -0.45
C HIS A 536 4.61 -17.72 -1.69
N SER A 537 5.81 -17.95 -2.22
CA SER A 537 6.25 -17.31 -3.47
C SER A 537 5.38 -17.75 -4.66
N TYR A 538 4.98 -16.79 -5.48
CA TYR A 538 4.14 -17.03 -6.65
C TYR A 538 4.96 -17.58 -7.79
N GLN A 539 4.36 -18.54 -8.48
CA GLN A 539 4.88 -19.04 -9.74
C GLN A 539 3.97 -18.61 -10.87
N SER A 540 4.56 -18.26 -12.01
CA SER A 540 3.84 -17.77 -13.16
C SER A 540 4.36 -18.33 -14.47
N ASP A 541 3.47 -18.44 -15.45
CA ASP A 541 3.80 -18.78 -16.83
C ASP A 541 3.18 -17.80 -17.84
N GLY A 542 3.90 -17.60 -18.95
CA GLY A 542 3.48 -16.73 -20.07
C GLY A 542 3.45 -15.23 -19.77
N GLN A 543 2.43 -14.56 -20.33
CA GLN A 543 2.22 -13.11 -20.21
C GLN A 543 1.76 -12.69 -18.81
N LEU A 544 2.17 -11.48 -18.41
CA LEU A 544 1.78 -10.81 -17.18
C LEU A 544 0.99 -9.55 -17.53
N ALA A 545 -0.02 -9.22 -16.72
CA ALA A 545 -0.66 -7.92 -16.79
C ALA A 545 -0.89 -7.37 -15.39
N ALA A 546 -0.73 -6.07 -15.23
CA ALA A 546 -1.01 -5.41 -13.96
C ALA A 546 -1.66 -4.05 -14.17
N ALA A 547 -2.57 -3.68 -13.27
CA ALA A 547 -3.22 -2.37 -13.27
C ALA A 547 -3.72 -2.02 -11.88
N THR A 548 -3.85 -0.73 -11.62
CA THR A 548 -4.23 -0.21 -10.30
C THR A 548 -5.65 0.35 -10.32
N LEU A 549 -6.47 -0.05 -9.35
CA LEU A 549 -7.80 0.51 -9.11
C LEU A 549 -7.90 0.94 -7.64
N ASP A 550 -8.06 2.25 -7.44
CA ASP A 550 -8.28 2.89 -6.15
C ASP A 550 -7.42 2.37 -4.99
N GLY A 551 -6.09 2.47 -5.16
CA GLY A 551 -5.12 2.11 -4.13
C GLY A 551 -4.79 0.62 -4.03
N VAL A 552 -5.25 -0.18 -5.00
CA VAL A 552 -4.92 -1.61 -5.09
C VAL A 552 -4.35 -1.91 -6.46
N LEU A 553 -3.14 -2.46 -6.50
CA LEU A 553 -2.49 -2.99 -7.69
C LEU A 553 -2.90 -4.45 -7.86
N TYR A 554 -3.48 -4.77 -9.01
CA TYR A 554 -3.92 -6.11 -9.39
C TYR A 554 -2.94 -6.72 -10.39
N LEU A 555 -2.41 -7.89 -10.07
CA LEU A 555 -1.59 -8.70 -10.96
C LEU A 555 -2.40 -9.88 -11.51
N PHE A 556 -2.40 -10.04 -12.83
CA PHE A 556 -3.03 -11.15 -13.53
C PHE A 556 -1.98 -12.03 -14.19
N HIS A 557 -2.08 -13.34 -13.97
CA HIS A 557 -1.15 -14.30 -14.55
C HIS A 557 -1.69 -15.73 -14.51
N ASN A 558 -1.06 -16.65 -15.24
CA ASN A 558 -1.35 -18.08 -15.15
C ASN A 558 -0.37 -18.76 -14.20
N ALA A 559 -0.83 -19.75 -13.44
CA ALA A 559 0.09 -20.68 -12.78
C ALA A 559 0.75 -21.62 -13.81
N PRO A 560 1.96 -22.15 -13.54
CA PRO A 560 2.61 -23.10 -14.42
C PRO A 560 1.71 -24.31 -14.74
N ASN A 561 1.68 -24.72 -16.01
CA ASN A 561 0.85 -25.83 -16.50
C ASN A 561 -0.67 -25.64 -16.29
N SER A 562 -1.15 -24.41 -16.09
CA SER A 562 -2.56 -24.11 -15.89
C SER A 562 -3.07 -23.08 -16.90
N GLN A 563 -4.26 -23.34 -17.46
CA GLN A 563 -4.97 -22.35 -18.29
C GLN A 563 -5.84 -21.40 -17.47
N GLN A 564 -6.05 -21.67 -16.17
CA GLN A 564 -6.83 -20.80 -15.29
C GLN A 564 -6.09 -19.47 -15.05
N LEU A 565 -6.75 -18.36 -15.35
CA LEU A 565 -6.22 -17.03 -15.01
C LEU A 565 -6.40 -16.79 -13.51
N LEU A 566 -5.33 -16.37 -12.86
CA LEU A 566 -5.29 -15.97 -11.46
C LEU A 566 -5.18 -14.45 -11.35
N ASN A 567 -5.66 -13.92 -10.24
CA ASN A 567 -5.35 -12.56 -9.79
C ASN A 567 -4.78 -12.57 -8.37
N ALA A 568 -3.87 -11.63 -8.10
CA ALA A 568 -3.36 -11.32 -6.76
C ALA A 568 -3.25 -9.80 -6.61
N CYS A 569 -3.29 -9.30 -5.38
CA CYS A 569 -3.35 -7.88 -5.10
C CYS A 569 -2.17 -7.43 -4.23
N PHE A 570 -1.71 -6.20 -4.47
CA PHE A 570 -0.80 -5.46 -3.60
C PHE A 570 -1.40 -4.09 -3.31
N SER A 571 -1.56 -3.74 -2.05
CA SER A 571 -2.33 -2.55 -1.64
C SER A 571 -1.67 -1.74 -0.53
N ILE A 572 -0.37 -1.92 -0.33
CA ILE A 572 0.41 -1.22 0.70
C ILE A 572 1.17 -0.08 0.03
N PRO A 573 0.70 1.18 0.13
CA PRO A 573 1.38 2.33 -0.47
C PRO A 573 2.58 2.77 0.37
N GLY A 574 3.49 3.51 -0.25
CA GLY A 574 4.61 4.14 0.47
C GLY A 574 5.75 3.18 0.80
N VAL A 575 5.79 2.00 0.17
CA VAL A 575 6.92 1.08 0.31
C VAL A 575 8.21 1.74 -0.18
N LEU A 576 9.28 1.58 0.60
CA LEU A 576 10.55 2.24 0.34
C LEU A 576 11.37 1.51 -0.73
N THR A 577 12.08 2.30 -1.54
CA THR A 577 13.01 1.81 -2.56
C THR A 577 14.42 1.90 -2.00
N SER A 578 14.98 0.76 -1.61
CA SER A 578 16.30 0.69 -0.96
C SER A 578 17.44 1.09 -1.89
N GLN A 579 18.36 1.90 -1.39
CA GLN A 579 19.58 2.31 -2.09
C GLN A 579 20.58 1.16 -2.23
N LEU A 580 20.66 0.30 -1.23
CA LEU A 580 21.56 -0.86 -1.18
C LEU A 580 20.75 -2.15 -1.11
N PRO A 581 21.36 -3.30 -1.42
CA PRO A 581 20.68 -4.57 -1.33
C PRO A 581 20.14 -4.83 0.09
N VAL A 582 18.85 -5.19 0.16
CA VAL A 582 18.15 -5.54 1.39
C VAL A 582 17.67 -6.99 1.33
N SER A 583 17.99 -7.79 2.34
CA SER A 583 17.40 -9.11 2.57
C SER A 583 16.77 -9.18 3.96
N TYR A 584 15.70 -9.96 4.04
CA TYR A 584 14.99 -10.24 5.28
C TYR A 584 14.77 -11.74 5.41
N ASP A 585 15.63 -12.43 6.19
CA ASP A 585 15.44 -13.84 6.57
C ASP A 585 15.55 -13.97 8.11
N PRO A 586 14.42 -13.87 8.82
CA PRO A 586 14.41 -13.91 10.28
C PRO A 586 14.78 -15.30 10.81
N ALA A 587 14.51 -16.37 10.04
CA ALA A 587 14.84 -17.73 10.43
C ALA A 587 16.35 -18.01 10.46
N LYS A 588 17.13 -17.20 9.74
CA LYS A 588 18.60 -17.28 9.72
C LYS A 588 19.28 -16.19 10.54
N ALA A 589 18.52 -15.29 11.18
CA ALA A 589 19.04 -14.04 11.75
C ALA A 589 19.92 -13.28 10.75
N ASP A 590 19.54 -13.33 9.46
CA ASP A 590 20.28 -12.80 8.33
C ASP A 590 19.43 -11.69 7.69
N THR A 591 19.29 -10.60 8.43
CA THR A 591 18.61 -9.37 7.99
C THR A 591 19.65 -8.29 7.77
N THR A 592 19.62 -7.66 6.60
CA THR A 592 20.53 -6.52 6.30
C THR A 592 19.85 -5.17 6.50
N SER A 593 18.54 -5.17 6.75
CA SER A 593 17.70 -4.03 7.08
C SER A 593 16.95 -4.34 8.37
N ASN A 594 16.71 -3.32 9.18
CA ASN A 594 15.97 -3.43 10.44
C ASN A 594 14.47 -3.14 10.27
N GLY A 595 13.87 -3.54 9.15
CA GLY A 595 12.43 -3.37 8.94
C GLY A 595 12.02 -2.01 8.35
N TYR A 596 12.79 -1.45 7.41
CA TYR A 596 12.59 -0.09 6.90
C TYR A 596 11.49 0.04 5.84
N GLY A 597 10.41 -0.74 5.93
CA GLY A 597 9.21 -0.56 5.10
C GLY A 597 9.45 -0.86 3.62
N THR A 598 10.36 -1.77 3.31
CA THR A 598 10.71 -2.16 1.93
C THR A 598 9.78 -3.26 1.39
N MET A 599 9.90 -3.59 0.09
CA MET A 599 9.13 -4.70 -0.52
C MET A 599 9.49 -6.07 0.09
N ALA A 600 10.61 -6.19 0.82
CA ALA A 600 10.90 -7.40 1.59
C ALA A 600 9.89 -7.61 2.71
N GLU A 601 9.13 -6.57 3.08
CA GLU A 601 8.31 -6.56 4.26
C GLU A 601 6.80 -6.60 4.04
N ALA A 602 6.38 -6.37 2.81
CA ALA A 602 4.98 -6.26 2.45
C ALA A 602 4.55 -7.46 1.60
N GLY A 603 3.56 -8.22 2.09
CA GLY A 603 3.02 -9.38 1.40
C GLY A 603 1.96 -9.00 0.37
N TRP A 604 1.85 -9.80 -0.70
CA TRP A 604 0.71 -9.77 -1.62
C TRP A 604 -0.46 -10.57 -1.03
N SER A 605 -1.68 -10.35 -1.54
CA SER A 605 -2.84 -11.18 -1.18
C SER A 605 -2.72 -12.58 -1.79
N GLU A 606 -3.30 -13.60 -1.16
CA GLU A 606 -3.45 -14.94 -1.76
C GLU A 606 -3.96 -14.88 -3.22
N GLN A 607 -3.45 -15.78 -4.06
CA GLN A 607 -3.86 -15.89 -5.46
C GLN A 607 -5.29 -16.43 -5.56
N GLN A 608 -6.17 -15.71 -6.24
CA GLN A 608 -7.54 -16.12 -6.47
C GLN A 608 -7.78 -16.44 -7.95
N PRO A 609 -8.56 -17.48 -8.29
CA PRO A 609 -8.93 -17.74 -9.67
C PRO A 609 -10.00 -16.74 -10.15
N LEU A 610 -9.81 -16.17 -11.34
CA LEU A 610 -10.89 -15.49 -12.02
C LEU A 610 -11.89 -16.52 -12.57
N ASN A 611 -13.07 -16.59 -11.94
CA ASN A 611 -14.09 -17.58 -12.26
C ASN A 611 -14.40 -17.67 -13.77
N ASN A 612 -14.32 -18.88 -14.32
CA ASN A 612 -14.57 -19.19 -15.74
C ASN A 612 -13.65 -18.49 -16.75
N VAL A 613 -12.51 -17.95 -16.32
CA VAL A 613 -11.52 -17.33 -17.21
C VAL A 613 -10.38 -18.30 -17.50
N HIS A 614 -10.33 -18.81 -18.72
CA HIS A 614 -9.28 -19.71 -19.17
C HIS A 614 -8.61 -19.20 -20.44
N ARG A 615 -7.27 -19.17 -20.43
CA ARG A 615 -6.42 -18.73 -21.53
C ARG A 615 -5.15 -19.58 -21.60
N HIS A 616 -4.54 -19.63 -22.78
CA HIS A 616 -3.19 -20.18 -22.90
C HIS A 616 -2.17 -19.15 -22.37
N PRO A 617 -1.12 -19.54 -21.63
CA PRO A 617 -0.15 -18.59 -21.07
C PRO A 617 0.50 -17.65 -22.10
N ASP A 618 0.75 -18.14 -23.31
CA ASP A 618 1.42 -17.37 -24.39
C ASP A 618 0.52 -16.44 -25.21
N THR A 619 -0.80 -16.44 -25.01
CA THR A 619 -1.68 -15.53 -25.76
C THR A 619 -1.65 -14.11 -25.18
N PRO A 620 -2.22 -13.07 -25.81
CA PRO A 620 -2.23 -11.75 -25.20
C PRO A 620 -3.03 -11.68 -23.88
N LEU A 621 -2.55 -10.85 -22.95
CA LEU A 621 -3.16 -10.52 -21.67
C LEU A 621 -2.79 -9.08 -21.34
N CYS A 622 -3.78 -8.24 -21.03
CA CYS A 622 -3.54 -6.87 -20.57
C CYS A 622 -4.63 -6.43 -19.59
N ALA A 623 -4.32 -5.44 -18.77
CA ALA A 623 -5.25 -4.89 -17.81
C ALA A 623 -5.09 -3.37 -17.74
N THR A 624 -6.18 -2.66 -17.45
CA THR A 624 -6.13 -1.22 -17.23
C THR A 624 -7.29 -0.74 -16.38
N ARG A 625 -7.16 0.47 -15.84
CA ARG A 625 -8.26 1.20 -15.25
C ARG A 625 -9.03 1.91 -16.36
N TYR A 626 -10.36 1.86 -16.30
CA TYR A 626 -11.25 2.71 -17.07
C TYR A 626 -12.33 3.26 -16.15
N ARG A 627 -12.31 4.57 -15.90
CA ARG A 627 -13.16 5.25 -14.91
C ARG A 627 -13.01 4.61 -13.52
N ASP A 628 -14.09 4.08 -12.95
CA ASP A 628 -14.18 3.39 -11.66
C ASP A 628 -14.05 1.86 -11.80
N GLN A 629 -13.63 1.37 -12.96
CA GLN A 629 -13.57 -0.05 -13.27
C GLN A 629 -12.14 -0.50 -13.59
N LEU A 630 -11.82 -1.72 -13.20
CA LEU A 630 -10.66 -2.47 -13.64
C LEU A 630 -11.08 -3.39 -14.79
N TRP A 631 -10.41 -3.29 -15.92
CA TRP A 631 -10.63 -4.14 -17.08
C TRP A 631 -9.46 -5.09 -17.24
N CYS A 632 -9.74 -6.37 -17.44
CA CYS A 632 -8.76 -7.42 -17.75
C CYS A 632 -9.17 -8.08 -19.07
N PHE A 633 -8.39 -7.87 -20.12
CA PHE A 633 -8.60 -8.45 -21.44
C PHE A 633 -7.70 -9.68 -21.63
N TYR A 634 -8.26 -10.73 -22.22
CA TYR A 634 -7.56 -11.97 -22.47
C TYR A 634 -8.09 -12.68 -23.71
N GLN A 635 -7.24 -13.46 -24.36
CA GLN A 635 -7.69 -14.38 -25.40
C GLN A 635 -8.12 -15.72 -24.81
N SER A 636 -9.38 -16.08 -25.00
CA SER A 636 -9.98 -17.32 -24.47
C SER A 636 -9.37 -18.56 -25.11
N SER A 637 -8.97 -19.55 -24.30
CA SER A 637 -8.45 -20.83 -24.82
C SER A 637 -9.52 -21.70 -25.47
N ARG A 638 -10.81 -21.43 -25.22
CA ARG A 638 -11.94 -22.24 -25.71
C ARG A 638 -12.25 -21.98 -27.18
N ASP A 639 -12.19 -20.72 -27.59
CA ASP A 639 -12.65 -20.24 -28.91
C ASP A 639 -11.68 -19.25 -29.57
N GLN A 640 -10.54 -18.95 -28.94
CA GLN A 640 -9.51 -18.02 -29.44
C GLN A 640 -10.01 -16.58 -29.66
N GLN A 641 -11.19 -16.24 -29.12
CA GLN A 641 -11.77 -14.90 -29.16
C GLN A 641 -11.21 -14.04 -28.05
N LEU A 642 -11.09 -12.73 -28.33
CA LEU A 642 -10.86 -11.75 -27.28
C LEU A 642 -12.07 -11.69 -26.34
N ARG A 643 -11.79 -11.70 -25.04
CA ARG A 643 -12.76 -11.52 -23.96
C ARG A 643 -12.23 -10.48 -22.99
N ALA A 644 -13.13 -9.93 -22.18
CA ALA A 644 -12.75 -9.08 -21.05
C ALA A 644 -13.61 -9.39 -19.83
N HIS A 645 -13.00 -9.32 -18.67
CA HIS A 645 -13.67 -9.23 -17.39
C HIS A 645 -13.48 -7.83 -16.82
N VAL A 646 -14.52 -7.32 -16.19
CA VAL A 646 -14.53 -6.01 -15.54
C VAL A 646 -14.84 -6.16 -14.07
N ALA A 647 -14.18 -5.36 -13.25
CA ALA A 647 -14.42 -5.27 -11.83
C ALA A 647 -14.65 -3.84 -11.41
N ALA A 648 -15.56 -3.63 -10.45
CA ALA A 648 -15.79 -2.36 -9.80
C ALA A 648 -16.15 -2.62 -8.34
N TYR A 649 -15.82 -1.67 -7.46
CA TYR A 649 -16.31 -1.69 -6.10
C TYR A 649 -17.82 -1.42 -6.11
N ARG A 650 -18.61 -2.29 -5.46
CA ARG A 650 -20.06 -2.13 -5.34
C ARG A 650 -20.53 -2.47 -3.93
N SER A 651 -21.62 -1.84 -3.52
CA SER A 651 -22.29 -2.17 -2.26
C SER A 651 -22.96 -3.55 -2.31
N ILE A 652 -22.65 -4.39 -1.34
CA ILE A 652 -23.11 -5.79 -1.24
C ILE A 652 -24.65 -5.89 -1.08
N HIS A 653 -25.31 -4.88 -0.51
CA HIS A 653 -26.75 -4.92 -0.21
C HIS A 653 -27.67 -4.55 -1.38
N ARG A 654 -27.18 -3.90 -2.45
CA ARG A 654 -28.05 -3.53 -3.60
C ARG A 654 -28.50 -4.72 -4.44
N HIS A 655 -27.92 -5.90 -4.28
CA HIS A 655 -28.31 -7.09 -5.04
C HIS A 655 -29.48 -7.89 -4.44
N ARG A 656 -29.89 -7.66 -3.18
CA ARG A 656 -31.06 -8.37 -2.61
C ARG A 656 -32.42 -7.78 -3.00
N ASN A 657 -32.48 -6.50 -3.36
CA ASN A 657 -33.75 -5.84 -3.70
C ASN A 657 -34.06 -5.83 -5.21
N ALA A 658 -33.14 -6.28 -6.06
CA ALA A 658 -33.36 -6.33 -7.52
C ALA A 658 -34.03 -7.63 -8.01
N GLU A 659 -34.27 -8.61 -7.12
CA GLU A 659 -35.03 -9.84 -7.43
C GLU A 659 -36.49 -9.79 -6.94
N GLN A 660 -36.99 -8.64 -6.47
CA GLN A 660 -38.37 -8.50 -5.97
C GLN A 660 -39.21 -7.37 -6.57
N ASP A 661 -38.73 -6.65 -7.59
CA ASP A 661 -39.53 -5.65 -8.32
C ASP A 661 -39.70 -5.96 -9.81
#